data_AF-W2FW87-F1
#
_entry.id   AF-W2FW87-F1
#
_cell.length_a   1.000
_cell.length_b   1.000
_cell.length_c   1.000
_cell.angle_alpha   90.00
_cell.angle_beta   90.00
_cell.angle_gamma   90.00
#
_symmetry.space_group_name_H-M   'P 1'
#
loop_
_entity.id
_entity.type
_entity.pdbx_description
1 polymer ?
#
loop_
_entity_poly.entity_id
_entity_poly.type
_entity_poly.pdbx_seq_one_letter_code
_entity_poly.pdbx_strand_id
1 'polypeptide(L)'
;MRSLHAVGAALLALLLSGSLAAADETNCWKIDGSTSLVTALAAYSGSACAVDVTIPLVAASYAPNESISLLWGVQLEPKSTNAMDVPMPPDTMITLSSDNAGSYVQILSTYVRTCASRLQCTPSILGDEIFTTAQSGNFSRSDATYFETLDELSFAEEGNYTVAAVAVLGNADNDILLYYFQTFADIVVKEDQVGAVDYDSATTYCRVTAQNPLEDRLDSSVLLASSDSSEIEVAIDANNVVQANQAFDVVWTATLTRNSSKDIQLPSPLKAVYVLADDDMKDSGYYTIVGSIVKLCERDMGCDEYSSTFTASSADYSANFTSADTATFNSSSIVVPSTGWYTGFVQVTLAGADADSQRYDFVKYFEIYATQENMSKQVESETYVDDGSESYCWEVVADAEDEDVDATSVVFSGNSTNCPYTVNMTVSTTTFTVEAGALVSWTVAKKTSYTDGVMVNTTTVYDESTDQYVNLPQVNIYYCNNSNCSPFSEKKMLAYSAQPMNFSERSGEAVFATKISIPSEGSYALMAHAVVPNGDGMRFDVASLMSMTVTASSAAADTSDSSDSHVGLIVGLTLGCAAVVCLAVLGFVFIRRRRAEATQQKERRYSFFGFRPMSNTNELPTNSPNSAHGSDESGNFMYVKAQRSPMDMPRASSLSYDPYSRRSFVEANESSGYSFTFSDPEPTYPSSNERTSQTQLTTATPQF
;
A
#
# COMPACT_ATOMS: atom_id res chain seq x y z
N MET A 1 -3.56 71.86 12.79
CA MET A 1 -4.21 70.59 12.45
C MET A 1 -3.42 69.90 11.35
N ARG A 2 -2.53 68.97 11.72
CA ARG A 2 -1.94 67.87 10.94
C ARG A 2 -0.73 67.32 11.70
N SER A 3 -0.49 66.03 11.58
CA SER A 3 0.64 65.22 12.11
C SER A 3 0.47 64.59 13.49
N LEU A 4 -0.29 63.50 13.53
CA LEU A 4 -0.35 62.53 14.64
C LEU A 4 -0.69 61.16 14.04
N HIS A 5 0.17 60.60 13.18
CA HIS A 5 -0.10 59.33 12.45
C HIS A 5 1.16 58.49 12.14
N ALA A 6 2.28 58.68 12.85
CA ALA A 6 3.54 58.01 12.49
C ALA A 6 4.18 57.10 13.56
N VAL A 7 3.57 56.91 14.73
CA VAL A 7 4.19 56.11 15.82
C VAL A 7 3.47 54.78 16.08
N GLY A 8 2.24 54.60 15.59
CA GLY A 8 1.46 53.36 15.78
C GLY A 8 1.67 52.25 14.74
N ALA A 9 2.35 52.53 13.62
CA ALA A 9 2.46 51.59 12.49
C ALA A 9 3.72 50.73 12.51
N ALA A 10 4.75 51.09 13.30
CA ALA A 10 6.02 50.36 13.33
C ALA A 10 5.97 49.12 14.24
N LEU A 11 5.12 49.10 15.27
CA LEU A 11 4.95 47.95 16.17
C LEU A 11 4.02 46.87 15.61
N LEU A 12 3.05 47.24 14.76
CA LEU A 12 2.15 46.26 14.12
C LEU A 12 2.83 45.48 12.98
N ALA A 13 3.82 46.08 12.30
CA ALA A 13 4.53 45.43 11.20
C ALA A 13 5.52 44.34 11.66
N LEU A 14 6.05 44.44 12.88
CA LEU A 14 6.91 43.40 13.48
C LEU A 14 6.12 42.16 13.94
N LEU A 15 4.82 42.30 14.21
CA LEU A 15 3.91 41.18 14.51
C LEU A 15 3.40 40.46 13.24
N LEU A 16 3.58 41.06 12.06
CA LEU A 16 3.04 40.56 10.78
C LEU A 16 4.12 40.08 9.79
N SER A 17 5.39 40.05 10.18
CA SER A 17 6.51 39.65 9.30
C SER A 17 7.47 38.59 9.88
N GLY A 18 7.10 37.95 10.99
CA GLY A 18 7.72 36.70 11.45
C GLY A 18 7.03 35.51 10.78
N SER A 19 7.82 34.71 10.07
CA SER A 19 7.52 33.44 9.42
C SER A 19 6.34 32.64 10.00
N LEU A 20 5.53 32.04 9.12
CA LEU A 20 4.84 30.78 9.40
C LEU A 20 5.87 29.83 10.04
N ALA A 21 5.83 29.70 11.36
CA ALA A 21 6.77 28.91 12.13
C ALA A 21 6.59 27.44 11.77
N ALA A 22 7.70 26.79 11.40
CA ALA A 22 7.74 25.34 11.24
C ALA A 22 7.32 24.66 12.55
N ALA A 23 6.76 23.45 12.46
CA ALA A 23 6.07 22.78 13.57
C ALA A 23 6.95 22.48 14.80
N ASP A 24 8.28 22.61 14.73
CA ASP A 24 9.21 22.14 15.76
C ASP A 24 10.16 23.21 16.33
N GLU A 25 9.97 24.51 16.02
CA GLU A 25 10.89 25.55 16.51
C GLU A 25 10.42 26.20 17.83
N THR A 26 11.28 26.14 18.85
CA THR A 26 11.07 26.85 20.12
C THR A 26 11.04 28.37 19.91
N ASN A 27 9.99 29.02 20.40
CA ASN A 27 9.85 30.48 20.44
C ASN A 27 10.15 30.99 21.84
N CYS A 28 10.74 32.18 21.94
CA CYS A 28 11.14 32.70 23.23
C CYS A 28 10.95 34.22 23.37
N TRP A 29 10.60 34.63 24.58
CA TRP A 29 10.26 36.01 24.92
C TRP A 29 10.94 36.47 26.20
N LYS A 30 11.32 37.74 26.20
CA LYS A 30 11.79 38.47 27.38
C LYS A 30 10.65 39.35 27.88
N ILE A 31 10.19 39.15 29.10
CA ILE A 31 8.96 39.75 29.64
C ILE A 31 9.26 40.55 30.91
N ASP A 32 8.62 41.72 31.02
CA ASP A 32 8.56 42.50 32.25
C ASP A 32 7.40 42.00 33.13
N GLY A 33 7.74 41.39 34.27
CA GLY A 33 6.79 40.85 35.25
C GLY A 33 6.18 41.88 36.19
N SER A 34 6.51 43.17 36.09
CA SER A 34 5.98 44.23 36.98
C SER A 34 4.57 44.67 36.62
N THR A 35 4.09 44.32 35.43
CA THR A 35 2.78 44.73 34.91
C THR A 35 1.83 43.53 34.79
N SER A 36 0.55 43.72 35.14
CA SER A 36 -0.50 42.71 34.98
C SER A 36 -0.81 42.35 33.52
N LEU A 37 -0.30 43.14 32.56
CA LEU A 37 -0.33 42.87 31.13
C LEU A 37 1.06 42.44 30.68
N VAL A 38 1.20 41.20 30.23
CA VAL A 38 2.46 40.64 29.73
C VAL A 38 2.92 41.44 28.51
N THR A 39 3.91 42.31 28.69
CA THR A 39 4.51 43.08 27.59
C THR A 39 5.84 42.44 27.23
N ALA A 40 5.93 41.84 26.05
CA ALA A 40 7.19 41.29 25.55
C ALA A 40 8.15 42.45 25.22
N LEU A 41 9.27 42.50 25.94
CA LEU A 41 10.39 43.43 25.69
C LEU A 41 11.18 43.01 24.44
N ALA A 42 11.23 41.71 24.16
CA ALA A 42 11.82 41.13 22.96
C ALA A 42 11.23 39.73 22.69
N ALA A 43 11.29 39.29 21.42
CA ALA A 43 10.83 37.98 20.96
C ALA A 43 11.80 37.42 19.92
N TYR A 44 12.10 36.12 20.01
CA TYR A 44 13.01 35.39 19.11
C TYR A 44 12.49 33.96 18.90
N SER A 45 13.11 33.20 17.99
CA SER A 45 12.78 31.79 17.73
C SER A 45 14.01 30.96 17.34
N GLY A 46 13.88 29.64 17.43
CA GLY A 46 14.90 28.66 17.02
C GLY A 46 16.21 28.81 17.80
N SER A 47 17.34 28.75 17.09
CA SER A 47 18.69 28.82 17.69
C SER A 47 19.04 30.16 18.36
N ALA A 48 18.15 31.16 18.30
CA ALA A 48 18.25 32.37 19.11
C ALA A 48 17.85 32.16 20.57
N CYS A 49 17.04 31.13 20.85
CA CYS A 49 16.56 30.78 22.18
C CYS A 49 17.61 29.98 22.94
N ALA A 50 17.80 30.33 24.21
CA ALA A 50 18.80 29.73 25.10
C ALA A 50 18.38 28.36 25.67
N VAL A 51 17.08 28.10 25.64
CA VAL A 51 16.42 26.87 26.08
C VAL A 51 15.62 26.36 24.90
N ASP A 52 15.67 25.04 24.69
CA ASP A 52 14.82 24.31 23.76
C ASP A 52 13.74 23.57 24.55
N VAL A 53 12.50 23.64 24.06
CA VAL A 53 11.33 22.96 24.63
C VAL A 53 10.78 22.03 23.57
N THR A 54 10.59 20.75 23.92
CA THR A 54 10.14 19.72 22.98
C THR A 54 8.91 19.00 23.50
N ILE A 55 8.00 18.62 22.59
CA ILE A 55 6.86 17.75 22.90
C ILE A 55 7.06 16.48 22.08
N PRO A 56 7.75 15.46 22.63
CA PRO A 56 8.16 14.28 21.85
C PRO A 56 6.99 13.36 21.46
N LEU A 57 5.83 13.44 22.13
CA LEU A 57 4.74 12.50 21.97
C LEU A 57 3.40 13.23 21.96
N VAL A 58 2.72 13.17 20.82
CA VAL A 58 1.35 13.65 20.66
C VAL A 58 0.67 12.72 19.67
N ALA A 59 -0.42 12.06 20.09
CA ALA A 59 -1.22 11.25 19.17
C ALA A 59 -1.78 12.14 18.06
N ALA A 60 -1.88 11.60 16.83
CA ALA A 60 -2.47 12.30 15.71
C ALA A 60 -3.95 12.64 15.95
N SER A 61 -4.65 11.86 16.79
CA SER A 61 -5.99 12.15 17.26
C SER A 61 -6.31 11.60 18.66
N TYR A 62 -7.28 12.18 19.36
CA TYR A 62 -7.82 11.76 20.66
C TYR A 62 -9.37 11.69 20.62
N ALA A 63 -9.99 10.94 21.52
CA ALA A 63 -11.44 10.91 21.66
C ALA A 63 -11.99 12.07 22.52
N PRO A 64 -13.23 12.53 22.30
CA PRO A 64 -13.85 13.52 23.17
C PRO A 64 -13.96 13.04 24.63
N ASN A 65 -13.57 13.91 25.57
CA ASN A 65 -13.50 13.67 27.02
C ASN A 65 -12.47 12.63 27.47
N GLU A 66 -11.58 12.20 26.58
CA GLU A 66 -10.44 11.36 26.92
C GLU A 66 -9.39 12.15 27.72
N SER A 67 -8.84 11.55 28.78
CA SER A 67 -7.73 12.14 29.53
C SER A 67 -6.40 11.90 28.82
N ILE A 68 -5.74 12.98 28.46
CA ILE A 68 -4.52 13.02 27.67
C ILE A 68 -3.34 13.28 28.60
N SER A 69 -2.36 12.37 28.57
CA SER A 69 -1.09 12.55 29.27
C SER A 69 -0.03 13.06 28.29
N LEU A 70 0.43 14.30 28.46
CA LEU A 70 1.47 14.88 27.62
C LEU A 70 2.81 14.89 28.34
N LEU A 71 3.85 14.47 27.62
CA LEU A 71 5.25 14.56 28.05
C LEU A 71 5.91 15.72 27.31
N TRP A 72 6.67 16.56 28.00
CA TRP A 72 7.50 17.58 27.37
C TRP A 72 8.88 17.67 28.01
N GLY A 73 9.88 18.00 27.20
CA GLY A 73 11.28 18.15 27.59
C GLY A 73 11.70 19.61 27.61
N VAL A 74 12.55 19.98 28.58
CA VAL A 74 13.17 21.30 28.68
C VAL A 74 14.70 21.13 28.78
N GLN A 75 15.45 21.71 27.83
CA GLN A 75 16.90 21.56 27.74
C GLN A 75 17.60 22.88 27.43
N LEU A 76 18.85 23.06 27.89
CA LEU A 76 19.70 24.15 27.44
C LEU A 76 20.18 23.87 26.00
N GLU A 77 19.92 24.78 25.07
CA GLU A 77 20.30 24.62 23.66
C GLU A 77 21.83 24.85 23.50
N PRO A 78 22.63 23.78 23.25
CA PRO A 78 24.09 23.90 23.28
C PRO A 78 24.68 24.78 22.18
N LYS A 79 23.95 24.95 21.06
CA LYS A 79 24.35 25.78 19.92
C LYS A 79 23.64 27.13 19.90
N SER A 80 23.00 27.51 21.01
CA SER A 80 22.26 28.76 21.09
C SER A 80 23.15 29.96 20.90
N THR A 81 22.64 30.96 20.18
CA THR A 81 23.23 32.31 20.17
C THR A 81 22.83 33.14 21.39
N ASN A 82 21.87 32.66 22.20
CA ASN A 82 21.35 33.27 23.42
C ASN A 82 21.05 34.78 23.24
N ALA A 83 20.29 35.11 22.19
CA ALA A 83 20.05 36.50 21.78
C ALA A 83 19.28 37.34 22.82
N MET A 84 18.67 36.69 23.82
CA MET A 84 17.94 37.34 24.92
C MET A 84 18.83 37.69 26.13
N ASP A 85 20.10 37.28 26.11
CA ASP A 85 21.04 37.37 27.22
C ASP A 85 20.48 36.70 28.48
N VAL A 86 20.05 35.44 28.36
CA VAL A 86 19.67 34.61 29.50
C VAL A 86 20.93 34.28 30.31
N PRO A 87 20.94 34.42 31.65
CA PRO A 87 22.05 33.99 32.48
C PRO A 87 22.41 32.51 32.21
N MET A 88 23.69 32.22 31.97
CA MET A 88 24.19 30.87 31.71
C MET A 88 25.39 30.58 32.64
N PRO A 89 25.29 29.62 33.60
CA PRO A 89 24.11 28.78 33.86
C PRO A 89 22.91 29.59 34.37
N PRO A 90 21.66 29.12 34.15
CA PRO A 90 20.48 29.80 34.66
C PRO A 90 20.50 29.96 36.17
N ASP A 91 20.03 31.13 36.63
CA ASP A 91 19.93 31.46 38.04
C ASP A 91 18.95 30.55 38.76
N THR A 92 19.29 30.17 39.99
CA THR A 92 18.32 29.53 40.89
C THR A 92 17.52 30.60 41.60
N MET A 93 16.20 30.64 41.40
CA MET A 93 15.30 31.56 42.08
C MET A 93 14.14 30.82 42.72
N ILE A 94 13.36 31.52 43.56
CA ILE A 94 12.17 30.95 44.18
C ILE A 94 11.21 30.49 43.07
N THR A 95 10.79 29.23 43.14
CA THR A 95 9.84 28.67 42.17
C THR A 95 8.54 29.48 42.09
N LEU A 96 7.97 29.55 40.89
CA LEU A 96 6.63 30.10 40.63
C LEU A 96 5.56 29.00 40.66
N SER A 97 5.98 27.74 40.79
CA SER A 97 5.12 26.57 40.87
C SER A 97 4.78 26.19 42.32
N SER A 98 3.65 25.50 42.49
CA SER A 98 3.21 24.99 43.80
C SER A 98 3.93 23.71 44.24
N ASP A 99 4.47 22.92 43.29
CA ASP A 99 5.09 21.61 43.54
C ASP A 99 6.37 21.66 44.39
N ASN A 100 7.10 22.77 44.35
CA ASN A 100 8.34 22.99 45.11
C ASN A 100 8.30 24.28 45.93
N ALA A 101 7.12 24.72 46.36
CA ALA A 101 6.90 26.03 47.00
C ALA A 101 8.00 26.42 48.01
N GLY A 102 8.64 27.57 47.79
CA GLY A 102 9.73 28.08 48.65
C GLY A 102 11.13 27.51 48.36
N SER A 103 11.28 26.64 47.38
CA SER A 103 12.59 26.11 46.94
C SER A 103 13.22 26.98 45.85
N TYR A 104 14.55 26.99 45.79
CA TYR A 104 15.32 27.67 44.75
C TYR A 104 15.63 26.69 43.60
N VAL A 105 15.16 27.00 42.40
CA VAL A 105 15.21 26.13 41.21
C VAL A 105 15.57 26.94 39.96
N GLN A 106 16.06 26.27 38.92
CA GLN A 106 16.46 26.94 37.65
C GLN A 106 15.28 27.11 36.68
N ILE A 107 14.37 26.13 36.63
CA ILE A 107 13.12 26.19 35.86
C ILE A 107 12.05 26.60 36.85
N LEU A 108 11.65 27.88 36.81
CA LEU A 108 10.75 28.47 37.81
C LEU A 108 9.31 27.97 37.66
N SER A 109 8.90 27.71 36.42
CA SER A 109 7.59 27.15 36.10
C SER A 109 7.65 26.50 34.72
N THR A 110 6.99 25.36 34.56
CA THR A 110 6.76 24.73 33.27
C THR A 110 5.40 24.05 33.27
N TYR A 111 4.70 24.14 32.15
CA TYR A 111 3.32 23.66 32.01
C TYR A 111 2.94 23.53 30.55
N VAL A 112 1.85 22.82 30.31
CA VAL A 112 1.16 22.75 29.03
C VAL A 112 -0.14 23.53 29.09
N ARG A 113 -0.44 24.25 28.00
CA ARG A 113 -1.72 24.94 27.78
C ARG A 113 -2.34 24.56 26.44
N THR A 114 -3.65 24.67 26.35
CA THR A 114 -4.42 24.39 25.14
C THR A 114 -5.07 25.64 24.60
N CYS A 115 -4.97 25.87 23.30
CA CYS A 115 -5.58 27.01 22.63
C CYS A 115 -6.26 26.57 21.34
N ALA A 116 -7.26 27.33 20.88
CA ALA A 116 -7.92 27.03 19.61
C ALA A 116 -7.07 27.39 18.37
N SER A 117 -5.93 28.07 18.56
CA SER A 117 -4.93 28.30 17.51
C SER A 117 -3.56 28.71 18.09
N ARG A 118 -2.49 28.51 17.30
CA ARG A 118 -1.13 28.98 17.63
C ARG A 118 -1.05 30.47 17.99
N LEU A 119 -1.86 31.32 17.34
CA LEU A 119 -1.95 32.76 17.62
C LEU A 119 -2.56 33.08 18.99
N GLN A 120 -3.48 32.25 19.48
CA GLN A 120 -4.05 32.40 20.83
C GLN A 120 -3.10 31.87 21.89
N CYS A 121 -2.30 30.85 21.57
CA CYS A 121 -1.23 30.35 22.42
C CYS A 121 -0.01 31.30 22.53
N THR A 122 -0.07 32.56 22.09
CA THR A 122 1.06 33.50 22.27
C THR A 122 1.03 34.09 23.68
N PRO A 123 2.15 34.12 24.45
CA PRO A 123 2.15 34.59 25.85
C PRO A 123 1.72 36.07 26.06
N SER A 124 1.65 36.87 25.00
CA SER A 124 1.12 38.24 25.03
C SER A 124 -0.41 38.35 25.12
N ILE A 125 -1.13 37.23 25.00
CA ILE A 125 -2.59 37.15 25.07
C ILE A 125 -2.92 36.23 26.25
N LEU A 126 -3.14 36.81 27.44
CA LEU A 126 -3.73 36.09 28.56
C LEU A 126 -5.23 35.92 28.26
N GLY A 127 -5.57 34.87 27.53
CA GLY A 127 -6.94 34.34 27.48
C GLY A 127 -7.17 33.38 28.65
N ASP A 128 -8.42 33.28 29.11
CA ASP A 128 -8.88 32.33 30.13
C ASP A 128 -8.88 30.89 29.56
N GLU A 129 -7.69 30.33 29.32
CA GLU A 129 -7.52 29.00 28.74
C GLU A 129 -6.97 27.99 29.76
N ILE A 130 -7.33 26.72 29.57
CA ILE A 130 -7.11 25.62 30.51
C ILE A 130 -5.60 25.40 30.72
N PHE A 131 -5.16 25.51 31.97
CA PHE A 131 -3.79 25.27 32.41
C PHE A 131 -3.69 23.87 33.01
N THR A 132 -2.68 23.11 32.59
CA THR A 132 -2.19 22.01 33.43
C THR A 132 -1.45 22.60 34.63
N THR A 133 -1.46 21.91 35.77
CA THR A 133 -0.73 22.35 36.97
C THR A 133 0.74 22.57 36.63
N ALA A 134 1.22 23.78 36.91
CA ALA A 134 2.62 24.13 36.72
C ALA A 134 3.53 23.30 37.62
N GLN A 135 4.70 22.96 37.07
CA GLN A 135 5.78 22.24 37.73
C GLN A 135 7.06 23.06 37.71
N SER A 136 8.05 22.66 38.50
CA SER A 136 9.36 23.32 38.53
C SER A 136 10.50 22.34 38.78
N GLY A 137 11.71 22.74 38.41
CA GLY A 137 12.85 21.82 38.47
C GLY A 137 14.18 22.43 38.11
N ASN A 138 15.19 21.58 37.95
CA ASN A 138 16.54 21.97 37.56
C ASN A 138 16.92 21.27 36.26
N PHE A 139 17.80 21.90 35.48
CA PHE A 139 18.30 21.30 34.26
C PHE A 139 19.17 20.07 34.58
N SER A 140 18.99 19.01 33.81
CA SER A 140 19.92 17.87 33.75
C SER A 140 21.26 18.29 33.12
N ARG A 141 22.33 17.54 33.45
CA ARG A 141 23.70 17.80 32.98
C ARG A 141 23.98 17.33 31.55
N SER A 142 23.20 16.37 31.05
CA SER A 142 23.44 15.71 29.75
C SER A 142 22.22 15.73 28.82
N ASP A 143 21.01 15.73 29.39
CA ASP A 143 19.77 15.45 28.66
C ASP A 143 18.70 16.49 28.97
N ALA A 144 17.59 16.45 28.23
CA ALA A 144 16.40 17.22 28.57
C ALA A 144 15.85 16.82 29.94
N THR A 145 15.30 17.80 30.66
CA THR A 145 14.53 17.56 31.88
C THR A 145 13.08 17.38 31.46
N TYR A 146 12.51 16.20 31.72
CA TYR A 146 11.16 15.87 31.27
C TYR A 146 10.13 16.10 32.37
N PHE A 147 8.95 16.52 31.94
CA PHE A 147 7.78 16.79 32.77
C PHE A 147 6.55 16.18 32.11
N GLU A 148 5.58 15.76 32.93
CA GLU A 148 4.33 15.15 32.49
C GLU A 148 3.12 15.91 33.05
N THR A 149 1.97 15.82 32.41
CA THR A 149 0.74 16.48 32.89
C THR A 149 0.30 15.88 34.23
N LEU A 150 0.15 16.74 35.25
CA LEU A 150 -0.32 16.31 36.58
C LEU A 150 -1.85 16.28 36.73
N ASP A 151 -2.55 16.99 35.85
CA ASP A 151 -4.02 17.02 35.79
C ASP A 151 -4.51 16.34 34.52
N GLU A 152 -5.72 15.77 34.57
CA GLU A 152 -6.40 15.20 33.41
C GLU A 152 -6.66 16.30 32.36
N LEU A 153 -5.93 16.27 31.24
CA LEU A 153 -6.19 17.14 30.10
C LEU A 153 -7.20 16.46 29.18
N SER A 154 -8.37 17.04 28.95
CA SER A 154 -9.38 16.45 28.06
C SER A 154 -10.09 17.51 27.22
N PHE A 155 -10.59 17.09 26.04
CA PHE A 155 -11.32 17.95 25.11
C PHE A 155 -12.75 17.46 24.95
N ALA A 156 -13.73 18.28 25.31
CA ALA A 156 -15.13 17.85 25.31
C ALA A 156 -15.77 17.73 23.91
N GLU A 157 -15.21 18.40 22.91
CA GLU A 157 -15.75 18.48 21.55
C GLU A 157 -14.72 17.97 20.53
N GLU A 158 -15.22 17.50 19.39
CA GLU A 158 -14.36 17.18 18.25
C GLU A 158 -13.78 18.46 17.62
N GLY A 159 -12.55 18.38 17.13
CA GLY A 159 -11.92 19.51 16.47
C GLY A 159 -10.40 19.43 16.45
N ASN A 160 -9.79 20.44 15.82
CA ASN A 160 -8.33 20.59 15.83
C ASN A 160 -7.96 21.57 16.95
N TYR A 161 -7.09 21.13 17.87
CA TYR A 161 -6.61 21.93 18.98
C TYR A 161 -5.10 22.13 18.85
N THR A 162 -4.60 23.26 19.35
CA THR A 162 -3.16 23.49 19.47
C THR A 162 -2.78 23.39 20.94
N VAL A 163 -1.77 22.61 21.22
CA VAL A 163 -1.16 22.49 22.54
C VAL A 163 0.18 23.22 22.54
N ALA A 164 0.48 23.91 23.63
CA ALA A 164 1.75 24.60 23.81
C ALA A 164 2.41 24.22 25.13
N ALA A 165 3.62 23.68 25.07
CA ALA A 165 4.48 23.46 26.22
C ALA A 165 5.32 24.70 26.49
N VAL A 166 5.33 25.17 27.73
CA VAL A 166 5.97 26.42 28.16
C VAL A 166 6.96 26.17 29.28
N ALA A 167 8.12 26.82 29.23
CA ALA A 167 9.10 26.88 30.31
C ALA A 167 9.45 28.34 30.65
N VAL A 168 9.59 28.64 31.95
CA VAL A 168 9.84 29.98 32.48
C VAL A 168 11.09 29.99 33.34
N LEU A 169 12.02 30.89 33.00
CA LEU A 169 13.24 31.17 33.74
C LEU A 169 13.20 32.61 34.28
N GLY A 170 13.96 32.89 35.33
CA GLY A 170 14.09 34.24 35.90
C GLY A 170 15.52 34.78 35.80
N ASN A 171 15.69 36.01 36.28
CA ASN A 171 16.97 36.68 36.40
C ASN A 171 17.19 37.11 37.87
N ALA A 172 18.26 36.63 38.50
CA ALA A 172 18.53 36.95 39.91
C ALA A 172 18.97 38.41 40.12
N ASP A 173 19.57 39.05 39.12
CA ASP A 173 19.96 40.47 39.16
C ASP A 173 18.76 41.40 38.94
N ASN A 174 17.67 40.89 38.38
CA ASN A 174 16.43 41.62 38.17
C ASN A 174 15.23 40.66 38.27
N ASP A 175 14.68 40.53 39.47
CA ASP A 175 13.59 39.61 39.82
C ASP A 175 12.26 39.87 39.09
N ILE A 176 12.15 41.02 38.43
CA ILE A 176 11.02 41.42 37.61
C ILE A 176 11.13 40.84 36.18
N LEU A 177 12.33 40.45 35.74
CA LEU A 177 12.58 40.02 34.38
C LEU A 177 12.41 38.49 34.23
N LEU A 178 11.48 38.06 33.38
CA LEU A 178 11.19 36.66 33.11
C LEU A 178 11.48 36.30 31.64
N TYR A 179 11.97 35.08 31.43
CA TYR A 179 12.23 34.51 30.10
C TYR A 179 11.28 33.34 29.87
N TYR A 180 10.50 33.41 28.80
CA TYR A 180 9.54 32.38 28.41
C TYR A 180 10.06 31.66 27.18
N PHE A 181 9.89 30.34 27.16
CA PHE A 181 10.23 29.46 26.04
C PHE A 181 9.03 28.57 25.76
N GLN A 182 8.69 28.39 24.48
CA GLN A 182 7.49 27.67 24.10
C GLN A 182 7.66 26.94 22.77
N THR A 183 7.13 25.73 22.71
CA THR A 183 6.89 25.00 21.46
C THR A 183 5.41 24.65 21.31
N PHE A 184 5.00 24.21 20.12
CA PHE A 184 3.61 23.91 19.80
C PHE A 184 3.48 22.50 19.22
N ALA A 185 2.34 21.87 19.46
CA ALA A 185 1.90 20.69 18.74
C ALA A 185 0.42 20.84 18.40
N ASP A 186 0.01 20.35 17.23
CA ASP A 186 -1.39 20.34 16.83
C ASP A 186 -1.96 18.93 17.05
N ILE A 187 -3.19 18.85 17.57
CA ILE A 187 -3.90 17.61 17.88
C ILE A 187 -5.28 17.62 17.23
N VAL A 188 -5.75 16.46 16.84
CA VAL A 188 -7.13 16.28 16.36
C VAL A 188 -7.93 15.57 17.46
N VAL A 189 -9.18 15.96 17.67
CA VAL A 189 -10.10 15.24 18.56
C VAL A 189 -11.26 14.77 17.71
N LYS A 190 -11.51 13.46 17.66
CA LYS A 190 -12.58 12.81 16.87
C LYS A 190 -13.10 11.58 17.62
N GLU A 191 -14.38 11.28 17.52
CA GLU A 191 -14.98 10.09 18.13
C GLU A 191 -14.35 8.84 17.52
N ASP A 192 -13.61 8.08 18.34
CA ASP A 192 -12.97 6.83 17.94
C ASP A 192 -14.04 5.75 17.73
N GLN A 193 -14.60 5.72 16.53
CA GLN A 193 -15.06 4.46 15.99
C GLN A 193 -13.81 3.79 15.41
N VAL A 194 -13.45 2.62 15.96
CA VAL A 194 -12.59 1.66 15.25
C VAL A 194 -13.15 1.60 13.83
N GLY A 195 -12.43 2.18 12.87
CA GLY A 195 -12.91 2.26 11.50
C GLY A 195 -13.31 0.87 11.02
N ALA A 196 -14.34 0.79 10.19
CA ALA A 196 -14.65 -0.47 9.53
C ALA A 196 -13.35 -0.99 8.89
N VAL A 197 -12.90 -2.16 9.34
CA VAL A 197 -11.71 -2.80 8.79
C VAL A 197 -12.06 -3.22 7.38
N ASP A 198 -11.29 -2.71 6.41
CA ASP A 198 -11.36 -3.22 5.05
C ASP A 198 -10.45 -4.45 5.00
N TYR A 199 -11.04 -5.61 4.66
CA TYR A 199 -10.30 -6.86 4.45
C TYR A 199 -9.55 -6.84 3.11
N ASP A 200 -8.87 -5.74 2.81
CA ASP A 200 -8.31 -5.42 1.50
C ASP A 200 -6.98 -6.14 1.21
N SER A 201 -6.44 -6.89 2.19
CA SER A 201 -5.12 -7.54 2.15
C SER A 201 -3.92 -6.65 1.83
N ALA A 202 -4.14 -5.34 1.71
CA ALA A 202 -3.15 -4.35 1.32
C ALA A 202 -2.68 -3.56 2.53
N THR A 203 -3.61 -3.13 3.38
CA THR A 203 -3.39 -2.17 4.44
C THR A 203 -2.83 -2.82 5.71
N THR A 204 -1.83 -2.17 6.32
CA THR A 204 -1.36 -2.54 7.67
C THR A 204 -1.97 -1.56 8.66
N TYR A 205 -2.76 -2.08 9.58
CA TYR A 205 -3.37 -1.31 10.65
C TYR A 205 -2.43 -1.30 11.85
N CYS A 206 -2.35 -0.16 12.53
CA CYS A 206 -1.56 -0.01 13.75
C CYS A 206 -2.42 0.45 14.91
N ARG A 207 -2.13 -0.13 16.08
CA ARG A 207 -2.79 0.16 17.37
C ARG A 207 -1.72 0.47 18.41
N VAL A 208 -2.02 1.41 19.29
CA VAL A 208 -1.25 1.67 20.50
C VAL A 208 -2.19 1.45 21.68
N THR A 209 -1.78 0.65 22.65
CA THR A 209 -2.65 0.24 23.76
C THR A 209 -1.91 0.36 25.08
N ALA A 210 -2.59 0.87 26.12
CA ALA A 210 -2.09 0.97 27.49
C ALA A 210 -2.15 -0.40 28.18
N GLN A 211 -1.40 -1.35 27.66
CA GLN A 211 -1.40 -2.73 28.09
C GLN A 211 0.01 -3.31 28.04
N ASN A 212 0.29 -4.30 28.90
CA ASN A 212 1.56 -5.02 28.85
C ASN A 212 1.70 -5.75 27.49
N PRO A 213 2.84 -5.61 26.80
CA PRO A 213 3.05 -6.20 25.47
C PRO A 213 3.15 -7.74 25.49
N LEU A 214 3.32 -8.37 26.66
CA LEU A 214 3.33 -9.83 26.83
C LEU A 214 1.94 -10.42 27.14
N GLU A 215 0.88 -9.61 27.19
CA GLU A 215 -0.47 -10.13 27.37
C GLU A 215 -1.04 -10.72 26.07
N ASP A 216 -1.70 -11.87 26.18
CA ASP A 216 -2.14 -12.67 25.02
C ASP A 216 -3.24 -12.02 24.16
N ARG A 217 -4.03 -11.12 24.75
CA ARG A 217 -5.25 -10.57 24.13
C ARG A 217 -5.21 -9.06 24.12
N LEU A 218 -5.48 -8.46 22.97
CA LEU A 218 -5.63 -7.02 22.88
C LEU A 218 -6.95 -6.58 23.53
N ASP A 219 -6.89 -5.58 24.41
CA ASP A 219 -8.07 -5.00 25.04
C ASP A 219 -8.43 -3.67 24.38
N SER A 220 -9.57 -3.63 23.70
CA SER A 220 -10.07 -2.43 23.02
C SER A 220 -10.44 -1.30 23.99
N SER A 221 -10.68 -1.60 25.27
CA SER A 221 -11.07 -0.59 26.28
C SER A 221 -9.90 0.29 26.75
N VAL A 222 -8.67 -0.11 26.44
CA VAL A 222 -7.42 0.60 26.78
C VAL A 222 -6.63 1.00 25.53
N LEU A 223 -7.30 1.04 24.37
CA LEU A 223 -6.75 1.56 23.12
C LEU A 223 -6.46 3.06 23.27
N LEU A 224 -5.22 3.46 22.96
CA LEU A 224 -4.73 4.84 23.02
C LEU A 224 -4.70 5.52 21.63
N ALA A 225 -4.45 4.75 20.57
CA ALA A 225 -4.42 5.28 19.21
C ALA A 225 -4.61 4.17 18.18
N SER A 226 -5.15 4.55 17.01
CA SER A 226 -5.38 3.66 15.87
C SER A 226 -5.18 4.40 14.54
N SER A 227 -4.49 3.77 13.58
CA SER A 227 -4.27 4.32 12.23
C SER A 227 -3.97 3.21 11.21
N ASP A 228 -4.00 3.52 9.93
CA ASP A 228 -3.46 2.74 8.80
C ASP A 228 -2.09 3.26 8.31
N SER A 229 -1.57 4.30 8.96
CA SER A 229 -0.31 4.97 8.65
C SER A 229 0.75 4.65 9.71
N SER A 230 1.40 3.49 9.55
CA SER A 230 2.41 2.95 10.48
C SER A 230 3.84 2.99 9.96
N GLU A 231 4.80 3.01 10.89
CA GLU A 231 6.23 2.79 10.58
C GLU A 231 6.58 1.32 10.30
N ILE A 232 5.72 0.36 10.68
CA ILE A 232 5.84 -1.05 10.29
C ILE A 232 4.87 -1.36 9.17
N GLU A 233 5.37 -1.99 8.12
CA GLU A 233 4.57 -2.57 7.05
C GLU A 233 4.64 -4.09 7.15
N VAL A 234 3.49 -4.75 7.13
CA VAL A 234 3.38 -6.21 7.15
C VAL A 234 3.07 -6.71 5.74
N ALA A 235 3.78 -7.75 5.31
CA ALA A 235 3.49 -8.50 4.09
C ALA A 235 3.17 -9.95 4.47
N ILE A 236 2.12 -10.51 3.90
CA ILE A 236 1.67 -11.89 4.13
C ILE A 236 1.82 -12.66 2.81
N ASP A 237 2.38 -13.85 2.92
CA ASP A 237 2.52 -14.82 1.84
C ASP A 237 1.83 -16.12 2.30
N ALA A 238 0.65 -16.37 1.73
CA ALA A 238 -0.20 -17.51 2.02
C ALA A 238 -0.93 -17.91 0.73
N ASN A 239 -1.21 -19.21 0.58
CA ASN A 239 -2.01 -19.68 -0.55
C ASN A 239 -3.45 -19.19 -0.43
N ASN A 240 -4.00 -18.62 -1.50
CA ASN A 240 -5.41 -18.20 -1.56
C ASN A 240 -6.38 -19.36 -1.39
N VAL A 241 -6.01 -20.57 -1.86
CA VAL A 241 -6.79 -21.79 -1.69
C VAL A 241 -5.99 -22.84 -0.92
N VAL A 242 -6.61 -23.40 0.11
CA VAL A 242 -6.04 -24.45 0.97
C VAL A 242 -6.95 -25.68 0.99
N GLN A 243 -6.43 -26.80 1.48
CA GLN A 243 -7.24 -28.01 1.71
C GLN A 243 -7.69 -28.09 3.18
N ALA A 244 -8.99 -28.26 3.40
CA ALA A 244 -9.55 -28.47 4.73
C ALA A 244 -8.98 -29.74 5.39
N ASN A 245 -8.75 -29.69 6.69
CA ASN A 245 -8.11 -30.73 7.51
C ASN A 245 -6.66 -31.09 7.09
N GLN A 246 -6.02 -30.23 6.29
CA GLN A 246 -4.59 -30.32 5.98
C GLN A 246 -3.86 -29.07 6.47
N ALA A 247 -2.63 -29.26 6.96
CA ALA A 247 -1.78 -28.15 7.32
C ALA A 247 -1.31 -27.37 6.09
N PHE A 248 -1.26 -26.06 6.19
CA PHE A 248 -0.69 -25.16 5.19
C PHE A 248 0.23 -24.12 5.85
N ASP A 249 1.09 -23.52 5.02
CA ASP A 249 2.09 -22.57 5.45
C ASP A 249 1.54 -21.14 5.30
N VAL A 250 1.79 -20.31 6.32
CA VAL A 250 1.61 -18.86 6.26
C VAL A 250 2.93 -18.24 6.68
N VAL A 251 3.48 -17.43 5.77
CA VAL A 251 4.72 -16.68 5.99
C VAL A 251 4.37 -15.21 6.04
N TRP A 252 4.96 -14.47 6.97
CA TRP A 252 4.77 -13.02 7.01
C TRP A 252 6.06 -12.31 7.38
N THR A 253 6.22 -11.11 6.83
CA THR A 253 7.39 -10.27 7.03
C THR A 253 6.96 -8.90 7.53
N ALA A 254 7.50 -8.49 8.67
CA ALA A 254 7.39 -7.14 9.19
C ALA A 254 8.61 -6.32 8.74
N THR A 255 8.37 -5.17 8.13
CA THR A 255 9.40 -4.25 7.63
C THR A 255 9.30 -2.92 8.36
N LEU A 256 10.38 -2.49 8.99
CA LEU A 256 10.49 -1.22 9.70
C LEU A 256 11.01 -0.14 8.75
N THR A 257 10.20 0.91 8.55
CA THR A 257 10.46 1.97 7.57
C THR A 257 11.06 3.26 8.15
N ARG A 258 10.86 3.52 9.46
CA ARG A 258 11.33 4.73 10.18
C ARG A 258 10.99 6.03 9.42
N ASN A 259 9.70 6.29 9.26
CA ASN A 259 9.22 7.45 8.54
C ASN A 259 8.43 8.38 9.47
N SER A 260 9.00 9.54 9.77
CA SER A 260 8.39 10.57 10.62
C SER A 260 7.13 11.21 10.02
N SER A 261 6.76 10.90 8.78
CA SER A 261 5.49 11.31 8.19
C SER A 261 4.33 10.38 8.52
N LYS A 262 4.57 9.28 9.23
CA LYS A 262 3.54 8.31 9.64
C LYS A 262 2.83 8.80 10.89
N ASP A 263 1.55 8.44 11.03
CA ASP A 263 0.69 8.91 12.12
C ASP A 263 1.10 8.29 13.47
N ILE A 264 1.44 7.00 13.45
CA ILE A 264 1.93 6.29 14.64
C ILE A 264 3.43 6.04 14.47
N GLN A 265 4.21 6.74 15.29
CA GLN A 265 5.67 6.64 15.34
C GLN A 265 6.12 5.73 16.48
N LEU A 266 7.11 4.88 16.19
CA LEU A 266 7.69 3.97 17.18
C LEU A 266 8.78 4.66 18.00
N PRO A 267 8.98 4.25 19.26
CA PRO A 267 10.08 4.77 20.07
C PRO A 267 11.44 4.52 19.39
N SER A 268 12.38 5.45 19.63
CA SER A 268 13.75 5.36 19.13
C SER A 268 14.73 5.54 20.30
N PRO A 269 15.51 4.51 20.68
CA PRO A 269 15.54 3.16 20.10
C PRO A 269 14.30 2.32 20.43
N LEU A 270 14.06 1.24 19.67
CA LEU A 270 13.06 0.24 20.05
C LEU A 270 13.47 -0.43 21.37
N LYS A 271 12.49 -0.72 22.21
CA LYS A 271 12.70 -1.40 23.48
C LYS A 271 12.61 -2.91 23.28
N ALA A 272 13.58 -3.64 23.85
CA ALA A 272 13.55 -5.09 23.88
C ALA A 272 13.02 -5.57 25.23
N VAL A 273 12.10 -6.54 25.21
CA VAL A 273 11.49 -7.13 26.41
C VAL A 273 11.91 -8.58 26.54
N TYR A 274 12.06 -9.06 27.77
CA TYR A 274 12.41 -10.44 28.06
C TYR A 274 11.19 -11.34 27.87
N VAL A 275 11.22 -12.20 26.86
CA VAL A 275 10.18 -13.20 26.59
C VAL A 275 10.65 -14.55 27.12
N LEU A 276 9.80 -15.21 27.90
CA LEU A 276 10.04 -16.55 28.40
C LEU A 276 9.79 -17.57 27.28
N ALA A 277 10.64 -18.60 27.22
CA ALA A 277 10.39 -19.70 26.31
C ALA A 277 9.17 -20.47 26.81
N ASP A 278 8.15 -20.57 25.97
CA ASP A 278 7.07 -21.54 26.12
C ASP A 278 7.36 -22.80 25.29
N ASP A 279 6.49 -23.81 25.34
CA ASP A 279 6.71 -25.14 24.72
C ASP A 279 7.07 -25.10 23.21
N ASP A 280 6.72 -24.03 22.49
CA ASP A 280 7.02 -23.83 21.05
C ASP A 280 8.18 -22.87 20.75
N MET A 281 8.74 -22.17 21.74
CA MET A 281 9.86 -21.24 21.58
C MET A 281 11.21 -21.90 21.84
N LYS A 282 12.20 -21.67 20.95
CA LYS A 282 13.51 -22.32 21.05
C LYS A 282 14.39 -21.81 22.20
N ASP A 283 14.26 -20.54 22.60
CA ASP A 283 15.09 -19.92 23.65
C ASP A 283 14.37 -18.72 24.29
N SER A 284 14.57 -18.50 25.60
CA SER A 284 14.14 -17.27 26.29
C SER A 284 15.15 -16.16 26.02
N GLY A 285 14.69 -14.92 25.82
CA GLY A 285 15.60 -13.84 25.41
C GLY A 285 14.95 -12.46 25.36
N TYR A 286 15.76 -11.45 25.04
CA TYR A 286 15.29 -10.10 24.81
C TYR A 286 14.96 -9.89 23.33
N TYR A 287 13.72 -9.48 23.05
CA TYR A 287 13.21 -9.29 21.69
C TYR A 287 12.54 -7.93 21.52
N THR A 288 12.74 -7.30 20.37
CA THR A 288 12.03 -6.07 19.98
C THR A 288 10.61 -6.36 19.52
N ILE A 289 10.40 -7.46 18.79
CA ILE A 289 9.08 -8.01 18.48
C ILE A 289 8.82 -9.08 19.52
N VAL A 290 7.94 -8.77 20.46
CA VAL A 290 7.70 -9.64 21.63
C VAL A 290 6.73 -10.77 21.32
N GLY A 291 5.85 -10.57 20.34
CA GLY A 291 4.86 -11.54 19.92
C GLY A 291 4.50 -11.33 18.46
N SER A 292 4.24 -12.42 17.77
CA SER A 292 3.74 -12.41 16.42
C SER A 292 2.98 -13.69 16.15
N ILE A 293 1.75 -13.53 15.66
CA ILE A 293 0.80 -14.62 15.55
C ILE A 293 -0.07 -14.43 14.32
N VAL A 294 -0.53 -15.54 13.76
CA VAL A 294 -1.61 -15.54 12.79
C VAL A 294 -2.84 -16.23 13.38
N LYS A 295 -4.02 -15.65 13.16
CA LYS A 295 -5.32 -16.17 13.57
C LYS A 295 -6.26 -16.20 12.37
N LEU A 296 -7.10 -17.22 12.29
CA LEU A 296 -8.12 -17.38 11.26
C LEU A 296 -9.47 -17.76 11.86
N CYS A 297 -10.53 -17.27 11.23
CA CYS A 297 -11.92 -17.55 11.56
C CYS A 297 -12.75 -17.77 10.31
N GLU A 298 -13.88 -18.46 10.42
CA GLU A 298 -14.88 -18.48 9.34
C GLU A 298 -15.36 -17.05 9.05
N ARG A 299 -15.47 -16.67 7.76
CA ARG A 299 -15.65 -15.28 7.29
C ARG A 299 -16.81 -14.53 7.98
N ASP A 300 -17.93 -15.22 8.22
CA ASP A 300 -19.14 -14.60 8.78
C ASP A 300 -19.11 -14.46 10.32
N MET A 301 -18.03 -14.85 10.98
CA MET A 301 -17.91 -14.75 12.44
C MET A 301 -17.50 -13.36 12.95
N GLY A 302 -17.02 -12.47 12.07
CA GLY A 302 -16.52 -11.13 12.44
C GLY A 302 -15.27 -11.24 13.32
N CYS A 303 -14.14 -11.61 12.70
CA CYS A 303 -12.89 -11.93 13.37
C CYS A 303 -11.90 -10.78 13.26
N ASP A 304 -11.54 -10.20 14.40
CA ASP A 304 -10.63 -9.07 14.52
C ASP A 304 -9.57 -9.32 15.62
N GLU A 305 -8.65 -8.37 15.78
CA GLU A 305 -7.58 -8.45 16.79
C GLU A 305 -8.07 -8.51 18.25
N TYR A 306 -9.34 -8.17 18.51
CA TYR A 306 -9.96 -8.15 19.84
C TYR A 306 -10.71 -9.47 20.17
N SER A 307 -10.98 -10.25 19.14
CA SER A 307 -11.77 -11.48 19.21
C SER A 307 -11.13 -12.54 20.10
N SER A 308 -11.95 -13.18 20.95
CA SER A 308 -11.51 -14.27 21.85
C SER A 308 -11.52 -15.66 21.23
N THR A 309 -12.24 -15.82 20.12
CA THR A 309 -12.54 -17.12 19.52
C THR A 309 -12.06 -17.11 18.08
N PHE A 310 -11.19 -18.06 17.78
CA PHE A 310 -10.63 -18.28 16.45
C PHE A 310 -10.79 -19.75 16.07
N THR A 311 -10.83 -20.02 14.77
CA THR A 311 -10.93 -21.38 14.24
C THR A 311 -9.56 -22.05 14.18
N ALA A 312 -8.53 -21.28 13.82
CA ALA A 312 -7.15 -21.73 13.81
C ALA A 312 -6.23 -20.58 14.25
N SER A 313 -5.10 -20.92 14.88
CA SER A 313 -4.03 -19.96 15.18
C SER A 313 -2.67 -20.64 15.10
N SER A 314 -1.62 -19.85 14.87
CA SER A 314 -0.26 -20.29 15.12
C SER A 314 0.10 -20.20 16.60
N ALA A 315 1.29 -20.67 16.95
CA ALA A 315 1.97 -20.28 18.18
C ALA A 315 2.42 -18.80 18.11
N ASP A 316 2.77 -18.24 19.27
CA ASP A 316 3.39 -16.92 19.36
C ASP A 316 4.89 -17.00 19.05
N TYR A 317 5.35 -16.13 18.15
CA TYR A 317 6.75 -16.01 17.78
C TYR A 317 7.34 -14.67 18.24
N SER A 318 8.60 -14.66 18.65
CA SER A 318 9.33 -13.42 18.96
C SER A 318 10.63 -13.35 18.16
N ALA A 319 11.01 -12.14 17.75
CA ALA A 319 12.19 -11.92 16.93
C ALA A 319 12.76 -10.52 17.13
N ASN A 320 13.96 -10.31 16.60
CA ASN A 320 14.58 -8.99 16.46
C ASN A 320 14.65 -8.63 14.98
N PHE A 321 14.51 -7.34 14.66
CA PHE A 321 14.75 -6.86 13.30
C PHE A 321 16.20 -7.12 12.88
N THR A 322 16.38 -7.54 11.64
CA THR A 322 17.70 -7.74 11.03
C THR A 322 18.35 -6.40 10.69
N SER A 323 19.60 -6.42 10.18
CA SER A 323 20.27 -5.22 9.67
C SER A 323 19.60 -4.60 8.44
N ALA A 324 18.62 -5.29 7.85
CA ALA A 324 17.80 -4.80 6.75
C ALA A 324 16.42 -4.32 7.25
N ASP A 325 16.27 -4.09 8.56
CA ASP A 325 15.04 -3.61 9.19
C ASP A 325 13.82 -4.53 8.95
N THR A 326 14.06 -5.81 8.76
CA THR A 326 13.03 -6.82 8.49
C THR A 326 13.06 -7.95 9.52
N ALA A 327 11.89 -8.53 9.81
CA ALA A 327 11.73 -9.76 10.57
C ALA A 327 10.70 -10.66 9.89
N THR A 328 11.06 -11.91 9.64
CA THR A 328 10.22 -12.89 8.92
C THR A 328 9.85 -14.04 9.84
N PHE A 329 8.59 -14.45 9.75
CA PHE A 329 7.98 -15.50 10.55
C PHE A 329 7.30 -16.51 9.62
N ASN A 330 7.13 -17.74 10.09
CA ASN A 330 6.50 -18.81 9.33
C ASN A 330 5.78 -19.75 10.30
N SER A 331 4.52 -20.06 10.00
CA SER A 331 3.76 -21.12 10.63
C SER A 331 3.31 -22.15 9.60
N SER A 332 3.72 -23.40 9.77
CA SER A 332 3.41 -24.53 8.87
C SER A 332 2.41 -25.55 9.43
N SER A 333 1.82 -25.24 10.59
CA SER A 333 0.92 -26.14 11.33
C SER A 333 -0.54 -25.68 11.34
N ILE A 334 -0.90 -24.68 10.53
CA ILE A 334 -2.25 -24.12 10.51
C ILE A 334 -3.19 -25.08 9.78
N VAL A 335 -4.26 -25.50 10.46
CA VAL A 335 -5.26 -26.42 9.92
C VAL A 335 -6.64 -25.81 10.11
N VAL A 336 -7.38 -25.66 9.01
CA VAL A 336 -8.80 -25.26 9.04
C VAL A 336 -9.71 -26.48 8.96
N PRO A 337 -10.79 -26.58 9.75
CA PRO A 337 -11.56 -27.82 9.93
C PRO A 337 -12.60 -28.08 8.83
N SER A 338 -13.14 -27.03 8.21
CA SER A 338 -14.26 -27.08 7.27
C SER A 338 -13.91 -26.40 5.94
N THR A 339 -14.67 -26.70 4.89
CA THR A 339 -14.57 -26.01 3.60
C THR A 339 -15.31 -24.68 3.63
N GLY A 340 -14.83 -23.68 2.89
CA GLY A 340 -15.46 -22.37 2.77
C GLY A 340 -14.47 -21.22 2.98
N TRP A 341 -15.01 -20.01 3.13
CA TRP A 341 -14.24 -18.79 3.32
C TRP A 341 -13.77 -18.62 4.76
N TYR A 342 -12.49 -18.28 4.90
CA TYR A 342 -11.88 -17.89 6.15
C TYR A 342 -11.26 -16.51 6.02
N THR A 343 -11.45 -15.71 7.04
CA THR A 343 -10.78 -14.43 7.22
C THR A 343 -9.71 -14.60 8.28
N GLY A 344 -8.51 -14.16 7.98
CA GLY A 344 -7.37 -14.24 8.88
C GLY A 344 -6.69 -12.89 9.06
N PHE A 345 -5.91 -12.79 10.12
CA PHE A 345 -5.01 -11.68 10.32
C PHE A 345 -3.69 -12.14 10.92
N VAL A 346 -2.64 -11.44 10.54
CA VAL A 346 -1.34 -11.48 11.19
C VAL A 346 -1.25 -10.29 12.13
N GLN A 347 -0.82 -10.54 13.36
CA GLN A 347 -0.55 -9.52 14.37
C GLN A 347 0.94 -9.55 14.74
N VAL A 348 1.57 -8.39 14.79
CA VAL A 348 2.95 -8.20 15.22
C VAL A 348 2.95 -7.21 16.39
N THR A 349 3.44 -7.64 17.55
CA THR A 349 3.40 -6.88 18.80
C THR A 349 4.79 -6.41 19.21
N LEU A 350 4.92 -5.11 19.47
CA LEU A 350 6.12 -4.46 19.99
C LEU A 350 5.84 -3.81 21.34
N ALA A 351 6.87 -3.69 22.17
CA ALA A 351 6.79 -2.92 23.41
C ALA A 351 6.92 -1.41 23.16
N GLY A 352 6.19 -0.63 23.95
CA GLY A 352 6.30 0.82 23.95
C GLY A 352 7.49 1.36 24.74
N ALA A 353 7.49 2.68 24.97
CA ALA A 353 8.52 3.34 25.75
C ALA A 353 8.52 2.81 27.20
N ASP A 354 7.33 2.62 27.76
CA ASP A 354 7.14 1.79 28.94
C ASP A 354 6.83 0.35 28.51
N ALA A 355 7.72 -0.57 28.91
CA ALA A 355 7.61 -1.97 28.48
C ALA A 355 6.64 -2.77 29.34
N ASP A 356 6.18 -2.20 30.45
CA ASP A 356 5.30 -2.89 31.39
C ASP A 356 3.83 -2.50 31.20
N SER A 357 3.56 -1.40 30.48
CA SER A 357 2.23 -0.79 30.39
C SER A 357 1.84 -0.28 29.01
N GLN A 358 2.72 -0.38 28.00
CA GLN A 358 2.43 0.08 26.64
C GLN A 358 2.84 -0.95 25.60
N ARG A 359 1.95 -1.21 24.64
CA ARG A 359 2.19 -2.08 23.50
C ARG A 359 1.73 -1.44 22.19
N TYR A 360 2.39 -1.85 21.11
CA TYR A 360 2.08 -1.47 19.74
C TYR A 360 1.74 -2.73 18.97
N ASP A 361 0.62 -2.74 18.25
CA ASP A 361 0.19 -3.87 17.44
C ASP A 361 0.05 -3.45 15.99
N PHE A 362 0.63 -4.26 15.10
CA PHE A 362 0.51 -4.10 13.66
C PHE A 362 -0.24 -5.29 13.10
N VAL A 363 -1.40 -5.02 12.52
CA VAL A 363 -2.36 -6.02 12.08
C VAL A 363 -2.55 -5.92 10.59
N LYS A 364 -2.46 -7.05 9.89
CA LYS A 364 -2.79 -7.15 8.47
C LYS A 364 -3.71 -8.31 8.22
N TYR A 365 -4.78 -8.04 7.49
CA TYR A 365 -5.83 -8.99 7.19
C TYR A 365 -5.56 -9.71 5.86
N PHE A 366 -6.12 -10.90 5.71
CA PHE A 366 -6.11 -11.67 4.47
C PHE A 366 -7.27 -12.67 4.46
N GLU A 367 -7.62 -13.20 3.30
CA GLU A 367 -8.64 -14.23 3.16
C GLU A 367 -8.07 -15.48 2.50
N ILE A 368 -8.62 -16.64 2.86
CA ILE A 368 -8.36 -17.91 2.19
C ILE A 368 -9.66 -18.66 1.96
N TYR A 369 -9.66 -19.50 0.92
CA TYR A 369 -10.75 -20.43 0.66
C TYR A 369 -10.30 -21.87 0.91
N ALA A 370 -11.02 -22.59 1.77
CA ALA A 370 -10.74 -23.99 2.07
C ALA A 370 -11.58 -24.93 1.20
N THR A 371 -10.92 -25.83 0.48
CA THR A 371 -11.53 -26.85 -0.38
C THR A 371 -11.40 -28.24 0.21
N GLN A 372 -12.21 -29.20 -0.27
CA GLN A 372 -12.18 -30.58 0.21
C GLN A 372 -10.94 -31.35 -0.30
N GLU A 373 -10.48 -31.01 -1.50
CA GLU A 373 -9.39 -31.67 -2.22
C GLU A 373 -8.25 -30.68 -2.50
N ASN A 374 -7.06 -31.19 -2.81
CA ASN A 374 -5.92 -30.33 -3.14
C ASN A 374 -5.99 -29.90 -4.61
N MET A 375 -6.66 -28.76 -4.86
CA MET A 375 -6.93 -28.27 -6.20
C MET A 375 -5.67 -27.91 -7.00
N SER A 376 -4.65 -27.35 -6.36
CA SER A 376 -3.40 -26.99 -7.05
C SER A 376 -2.71 -28.22 -7.64
N LYS A 377 -2.62 -29.31 -6.87
CA LYS A 377 -2.09 -30.59 -7.38
C LYS A 377 -2.93 -31.16 -8.51
N GLN A 378 -4.25 -31.01 -8.45
CA GLN A 378 -5.13 -31.48 -9.50
C GLN A 378 -4.84 -30.74 -10.82
N VAL A 379 -4.79 -29.41 -10.78
CA VAL A 379 -4.50 -28.54 -11.93
C VAL A 379 -3.10 -28.79 -12.50
N GLU A 380 -2.09 -28.95 -11.65
CA GLU A 380 -0.72 -29.25 -12.10
C GLU A 380 -0.59 -30.62 -12.78
N SER A 381 -1.44 -31.57 -12.42
CA SER A 381 -1.46 -32.91 -13.00
C SER A 381 -2.33 -33.03 -14.25
N GLU A 382 -3.08 -31.97 -14.60
CA GLU A 382 -4.07 -31.99 -15.67
C GLU A 382 -3.39 -31.98 -17.06
N THR A 383 -3.91 -32.81 -17.96
CA THR A 383 -3.45 -32.86 -19.36
C THR A 383 -4.56 -32.39 -20.28
N TYR A 384 -4.26 -31.38 -21.10
CA TYR A 384 -5.24 -30.76 -21.99
C TYR A 384 -5.27 -31.41 -23.37
N VAL A 385 -6.47 -31.55 -23.92
CA VAL A 385 -6.71 -31.91 -25.32
C VAL A 385 -6.51 -30.66 -26.18
N ASP A 386 -5.69 -30.77 -27.22
CA ASP A 386 -5.18 -29.67 -28.03
C ASP A 386 -5.76 -29.63 -29.44
N ASP A 387 -7.02 -30.03 -29.61
CA ASP A 387 -7.73 -30.04 -30.91
C ASP A 387 -8.95 -29.09 -30.94
N GLY A 388 -9.16 -28.30 -29.88
CA GLY A 388 -10.29 -27.39 -29.70
C GLY A 388 -11.63 -28.07 -29.42
N SER A 389 -11.68 -29.40 -29.25
CA SER A 389 -12.92 -30.13 -28.99
C SER A 389 -13.39 -30.05 -27.54
N GLU A 390 -12.46 -29.81 -26.62
CA GLU A 390 -12.72 -29.72 -25.18
C GLU A 390 -12.65 -28.27 -24.70
N SER A 391 -13.51 -27.96 -23.74
CA SER A 391 -13.44 -26.73 -22.94
C SER A 391 -13.02 -27.09 -21.53
N TYR A 392 -12.16 -26.31 -20.94
CA TYR A 392 -11.74 -26.41 -19.56
C TYR A 392 -12.21 -25.17 -18.80
N CYS A 393 -12.46 -25.33 -17.52
CA CYS A 393 -12.84 -24.22 -16.66
C CYS A 393 -12.25 -24.39 -15.27
N TRP A 394 -11.95 -23.26 -14.65
CA TRP A 394 -11.48 -23.18 -13.29
C TRP A 394 -12.24 -22.08 -12.57
N GLU A 395 -12.69 -22.34 -11.35
CA GLU A 395 -13.09 -21.27 -10.45
C GLU A 395 -11.85 -20.84 -9.67
N VAL A 396 -11.64 -19.54 -9.57
CA VAL A 396 -10.40 -18.94 -9.07
C VAL A 396 -10.73 -17.85 -8.05
N VAL A 397 -9.99 -17.80 -6.95
CA VAL A 397 -9.97 -16.67 -6.00
C VAL A 397 -9.06 -15.58 -6.57
N ALA A 398 -9.67 -14.65 -7.29
CA ALA A 398 -9.04 -13.47 -7.90
C ALA A 398 -10.13 -12.52 -8.39
N ASP A 399 -9.81 -11.22 -8.43
CA ASP A 399 -10.69 -10.24 -9.03
C ASP A 399 -10.74 -10.42 -10.54
N ALA A 400 -11.84 -10.03 -11.18
CA ALA A 400 -12.02 -10.29 -12.62
C ALA A 400 -11.04 -9.50 -13.52
N GLU A 401 -10.38 -8.48 -12.97
CA GLU A 401 -9.41 -7.63 -13.66
C GLU A 401 -7.97 -8.14 -13.53
N ASP A 402 -7.67 -9.03 -12.59
CA ASP A 402 -6.31 -9.55 -12.39
C ASP A 402 -5.84 -10.32 -13.63
N GLU A 403 -4.73 -9.91 -14.24
CA GLU A 403 -4.26 -10.53 -15.49
C GLU A 403 -3.60 -11.90 -15.26
N ASP A 404 -2.96 -12.07 -14.10
CA ASP A 404 -2.19 -13.26 -13.77
C ASP A 404 -2.69 -13.91 -12.49
N VAL A 405 -3.00 -15.20 -12.63
CA VAL A 405 -3.41 -16.08 -11.53
C VAL A 405 -2.57 -17.35 -11.57
N ASP A 406 -2.34 -17.93 -10.41
CA ASP A 406 -1.58 -19.18 -10.27
C ASP A 406 -2.49 -20.37 -9.93
N ALA A 407 -1.95 -21.59 -10.00
CA ALA A 407 -2.70 -22.80 -9.71
C ALA A 407 -3.13 -22.92 -8.23
N THR A 408 -2.53 -22.15 -7.31
CA THR A 408 -2.85 -22.14 -5.88
C THR A 408 -4.08 -21.30 -5.55
N SER A 409 -4.58 -20.53 -6.51
CA SER A 409 -5.83 -19.77 -6.42
C SER A 409 -7.07 -20.53 -6.88
N VAL A 410 -6.92 -21.77 -7.36
CA VAL A 410 -8.01 -22.56 -7.96
C VAL A 410 -8.86 -23.26 -6.90
N VAL A 411 -10.17 -23.03 -6.93
CA VAL A 411 -11.18 -23.62 -6.04
C VAL A 411 -11.86 -24.83 -6.68
N PHE A 412 -12.00 -24.81 -7.99
CA PHE A 412 -12.67 -25.84 -8.77
C PHE A 412 -11.96 -26.00 -10.13
N SER A 413 -11.86 -27.23 -10.62
CA SER A 413 -11.42 -27.54 -11.99
C SER A 413 -12.41 -28.50 -12.63
N GLY A 414 -12.75 -28.24 -13.89
CA GLY A 414 -13.66 -29.09 -14.66
C GLY A 414 -13.40 -29.01 -16.16
N ASN A 415 -14.03 -29.94 -16.88
CA ASN A 415 -14.05 -29.95 -18.33
C ASN A 415 -15.47 -30.06 -18.88
N SER A 416 -15.68 -29.50 -20.06
CA SER A 416 -16.85 -29.58 -20.91
C SER A 416 -18.18 -29.62 -20.13
N THR A 417 -18.72 -30.79 -19.81
CA THR A 417 -20.00 -30.94 -19.11
C THR A 417 -20.02 -30.39 -17.69
N ASN A 418 -18.88 -30.41 -17.00
CA ASN A 418 -18.74 -30.02 -15.60
C ASN A 418 -18.46 -28.52 -15.45
N CYS A 419 -18.37 -27.78 -16.57
CA CYS A 419 -18.16 -26.35 -16.57
C CYS A 419 -19.46 -25.54 -16.68
N PRO A 420 -19.64 -24.45 -15.92
CA PRO A 420 -20.81 -23.56 -16.07
C PRO A 420 -20.76 -22.74 -17.37
N TYR A 421 -19.56 -22.50 -17.88
CA TYR A 421 -19.29 -21.80 -19.14
C TYR A 421 -18.43 -22.68 -20.04
N THR A 422 -18.56 -22.52 -21.36
CA THR A 422 -17.77 -23.29 -22.32
C THR A 422 -17.18 -22.37 -23.38
N VAL A 423 -15.93 -22.65 -23.78
CA VAL A 423 -15.27 -22.03 -24.92
C VAL A 423 -15.16 -23.07 -26.03
N ASN A 424 -15.68 -22.74 -27.21
CA ASN A 424 -15.48 -23.53 -28.42
C ASN A 424 -14.62 -22.73 -29.39
N MET A 425 -13.45 -23.24 -29.74
CA MET A 425 -12.49 -22.59 -30.64
C MET A 425 -12.37 -23.35 -31.96
N THR A 426 -12.38 -22.60 -33.05
CA THR A 426 -12.15 -23.10 -34.40
C THR A 426 -11.08 -22.26 -35.10
N VAL A 427 -10.21 -22.92 -35.86
CA VAL A 427 -9.15 -22.27 -36.64
C VAL A 427 -9.32 -22.59 -38.12
N SER A 428 -9.06 -21.61 -39.00
CA SER A 428 -9.18 -21.81 -40.46
C SER A 428 -8.18 -22.84 -41.00
N THR A 429 -7.02 -22.95 -40.34
CA THR A 429 -5.96 -23.91 -40.64
C THR A 429 -5.11 -24.09 -39.38
N THR A 430 -4.63 -25.31 -39.13
CA THR A 430 -3.67 -25.61 -38.05
C THR A 430 -2.22 -25.35 -38.47
N THR A 431 -1.98 -25.12 -39.76
CA THR A 431 -0.65 -24.80 -40.30
C THR A 431 -0.71 -23.52 -41.13
N PHE A 432 0.14 -22.54 -40.81
CA PHE A 432 0.21 -21.25 -41.53
C PHE A 432 1.63 -20.68 -41.53
N THR A 433 1.91 -19.74 -42.43
CA THR A 433 3.21 -19.06 -42.46
C THR A 433 3.21 -17.83 -41.54
N VAL A 434 4.38 -17.42 -41.05
CA VAL A 434 4.56 -16.22 -40.19
C VAL A 434 3.81 -14.98 -40.73
N GLU A 435 3.82 -14.76 -42.04
CA GLU A 435 3.13 -13.61 -42.67
C GLU A 435 1.63 -13.84 -42.93
N ALA A 436 1.23 -15.08 -43.22
CA ALA A 436 -0.14 -15.38 -43.61
C ALA A 436 -1.10 -15.30 -42.42
N GLY A 437 -0.66 -15.65 -41.21
CA GLY A 437 -1.51 -15.75 -40.02
C GLY A 437 -2.60 -16.83 -40.13
N ALA A 438 -3.44 -16.94 -39.12
CA ALA A 438 -4.61 -17.83 -39.11
C ALA A 438 -5.85 -17.08 -38.62
N LEU A 439 -7.01 -17.37 -39.22
CA LEU A 439 -8.28 -16.88 -38.70
C LEU A 439 -8.74 -17.81 -37.57
N VAL A 440 -8.92 -17.24 -36.39
CA VAL A 440 -9.42 -17.94 -35.20
C VAL A 440 -10.79 -17.39 -34.89
N SER A 441 -11.76 -18.28 -34.68
CA SER A 441 -13.11 -17.94 -34.24
C SER A 441 -13.44 -18.74 -33.01
N TRP A 442 -13.88 -18.08 -31.95
CA TRP A 442 -14.24 -18.74 -30.71
C TRP A 442 -15.54 -18.18 -30.15
N THR A 443 -16.26 -19.03 -29.43
CA THR A 443 -17.54 -18.69 -28.80
C THR A 443 -17.47 -19.05 -27.33
N VAL A 444 -17.77 -18.07 -26.47
CA VAL A 444 -17.97 -18.28 -25.04
C VAL A 444 -19.46 -18.39 -24.79
N ALA A 445 -19.90 -19.48 -24.16
CA ALA A 445 -21.31 -19.75 -23.94
C ALA A 445 -21.58 -20.03 -22.46
N LYS A 446 -22.64 -19.43 -21.92
CA LYS A 446 -23.20 -19.75 -20.61
C LYS A 446 -24.14 -20.96 -20.72
N LYS A 447 -24.00 -21.94 -19.85
CA LYS A 447 -24.99 -23.03 -19.76
C LYS A 447 -26.29 -22.57 -19.11
N THR A 448 -27.40 -22.99 -19.70
CA THR A 448 -28.76 -22.63 -19.26
C THR A 448 -29.21 -23.37 -17.98
N SER A 449 -28.59 -24.51 -17.66
CA SER A 449 -28.81 -25.24 -16.41
C SER A 449 -27.52 -25.91 -15.99
N TYR A 450 -26.94 -25.44 -14.88
CA TYR A 450 -25.77 -26.03 -14.25
C TYR A 450 -26.17 -26.53 -12.85
N THR A 451 -25.83 -27.77 -12.52
CA THR A 451 -26.27 -28.44 -11.28
C THR A 451 -25.13 -29.06 -10.49
N ASP A 452 -23.87 -28.78 -10.84
CA ASP A 452 -22.72 -29.54 -10.33
C ASP A 452 -22.13 -28.97 -9.02
N GLY A 453 -22.98 -28.48 -8.12
CA GLY A 453 -22.58 -28.04 -6.78
C GLY A 453 -21.78 -26.73 -6.69
N VAL A 454 -21.25 -26.20 -7.80
CA VAL A 454 -20.60 -24.88 -7.85
C VAL A 454 -21.65 -23.77 -7.97
N MET A 455 -21.55 -22.76 -7.11
CA MET A 455 -22.44 -21.60 -7.12
C MET A 455 -22.03 -20.65 -8.25
N VAL A 456 -22.92 -20.44 -9.22
CA VAL A 456 -22.70 -19.50 -10.33
C VAL A 456 -23.51 -18.24 -10.06
N ASN A 457 -22.83 -17.15 -9.70
CA ASN A 457 -23.41 -15.83 -9.55
C ASN A 457 -23.01 -15.01 -10.79
N THR A 458 -23.98 -14.66 -11.64
CA THR A 458 -23.67 -13.89 -12.85
C THR A 458 -23.51 -12.41 -12.54
N THR A 459 -22.39 -12.08 -11.93
CA THR A 459 -22.00 -10.70 -11.65
C THR A 459 -21.41 -10.05 -12.90
N THR A 460 -21.38 -8.72 -12.86
CA THR A 460 -20.78 -7.88 -13.90
C THR A 460 -19.77 -6.97 -13.24
N VAL A 461 -18.66 -6.71 -13.93
CA VAL A 461 -17.63 -5.77 -13.48
C VAL A 461 -17.69 -4.52 -14.37
N TYR A 462 -17.41 -3.36 -13.78
CA TYR A 462 -17.38 -2.12 -14.51
C TYR A 462 -16.12 -2.04 -15.35
N ASP A 463 -16.26 -1.91 -16.67
CA ASP A 463 -15.11 -1.74 -17.56
C ASP A 463 -14.98 -0.28 -18.00
N GLU A 464 -13.83 0.33 -17.69
CA GLU A 464 -13.54 1.74 -18.03
C GLU A 464 -13.47 1.96 -19.55
N SER A 465 -13.06 0.96 -20.33
CA SER A 465 -12.84 1.10 -21.76
C SER A 465 -14.16 1.22 -22.55
N THR A 466 -15.20 0.53 -22.08
CA THR A 466 -16.54 0.51 -22.67
C THR A 466 -17.54 1.39 -21.91
N ASP A 467 -17.18 1.90 -20.74
CA ASP A 467 -18.04 2.70 -19.84
C ASP A 467 -19.31 1.93 -19.42
N GLN A 468 -19.19 0.60 -19.28
CA GLN A 468 -20.30 -0.32 -19.06
C GLN A 468 -19.94 -1.47 -18.12
N TYR A 469 -20.97 -2.02 -17.48
CA TYR A 469 -20.86 -3.28 -16.75
C TYR A 469 -20.87 -4.47 -17.71
N VAL A 470 -19.85 -5.32 -17.64
CA VAL A 470 -19.61 -6.43 -18.56
C VAL A 470 -19.49 -7.78 -17.84
N ASN A 471 -19.93 -8.86 -18.50
CA ASN A 471 -19.76 -10.24 -18.04
C ASN A 471 -18.47 -10.90 -18.54
N LEU A 472 -17.86 -10.36 -19.60
CA LEU A 472 -16.61 -10.86 -20.18
C LEU A 472 -15.60 -9.70 -20.21
N PRO A 473 -15.00 -9.34 -19.06
CA PRO A 473 -13.99 -8.28 -18.99
C PRO A 473 -12.70 -8.66 -19.72
N GLN A 474 -12.34 -9.95 -19.72
CA GLN A 474 -11.15 -10.44 -20.42
C GLN A 474 -11.49 -11.58 -21.37
N VAL A 475 -11.14 -11.41 -22.64
CA VAL A 475 -11.27 -12.46 -23.67
C VAL A 475 -10.06 -12.42 -24.59
N ASN A 476 -9.17 -13.37 -24.40
CA ASN A 476 -7.82 -13.33 -24.93
C ASN A 476 -7.48 -14.60 -25.71
N ILE A 477 -6.59 -14.47 -26.69
CA ILE A 477 -5.89 -15.59 -27.31
C ILE A 477 -4.45 -15.53 -26.86
N TYR A 478 -3.99 -16.56 -26.16
CA TYR A 478 -2.59 -16.77 -25.82
C TYR A 478 -1.97 -17.87 -26.68
N TYR A 479 -0.65 -17.87 -26.76
CA TYR A 479 0.13 -18.94 -27.36
C TYR A 479 1.33 -19.32 -26.50
N CYS A 480 1.69 -20.60 -26.53
CA CYS A 480 2.79 -21.18 -25.77
C CYS A 480 3.73 -21.98 -26.70
N ASN A 481 5.04 -21.97 -26.41
CA ASN A 481 6.06 -22.65 -27.23
C ASN A 481 6.06 -24.20 -27.09
N ASN A 482 5.06 -24.81 -26.44
CA ASN A 482 4.93 -26.25 -26.18
C ASN A 482 3.45 -26.60 -25.88
N SER A 483 3.13 -27.88 -25.73
CA SER A 483 1.78 -28.40 -25.39
C SER A 483 1.28 -28.07 -23.98
N ASN A 484 2.15 -27.63 -23.06
CA ASN A 484 1.79 -27.34 -21.67
C ASN A 484 1.27 -25.91 -21.49
N CYS A 485 0.40 -25.46 -22.40
CA CYS A 485 -0.25 -24.16 -22.27
C CYS A 485 -1.35 -24.24 -21.21
N SER A 486 -1.44 -23.23 -20.35
CA SER A 486 -2.38 -23.17 -19.23
C SER A 486 -2.62 -21.69 -18.89
N PRO A 487 -3.81 -21.30 -18.40
CA PRO A 487 -4.05 -19.96 -17.89
C PRO A 487 -3.08 -19.58 -16.75
N PHE A 488 -2.63 -20.58 -15.98
CA PHE A 488 -1.71 -20.42 -14.84
C PHE A 488 -0.22 -20.44 -15.24
N SER A 489 0.10 -20.50 -16.54
CA SER A 489 1.49 -20.52 -17.01
C SER A 489 2.04 -19.11 -17.14
N GLU A 490 3.15 -18.82 -16.46
CA GLU A 490 3.90 -17.56 -16.63
C GLU A 490 4.49 -17.38 -18.04
N LYS A 491 4.58 -18.45 -18.83
CA LYS A 491 5.23 -18.46 -20.15
C LYS A 491 4.26 -18.31 -21.32
N LYS A 492 3.00 -17.96 -21.04
CA LYS A 492 1.98 -17.67 -22.06
C LYS A 492 2.27 -16.31 -22.71
N MET A 493 2.13 -16.21 -24.03
CA MET A 493 2.29 -14.96 -24.76
C MET A 493 0.96 -14.51 -25.34
N LEU A 494 0.59 -13.24 -25.19
CA LEU A 494 -0.65 -12.70 -25.73
C LEU A 494 -0.54 -12.54 -27.26
N ALA A 495 -1.41 -13.23 -28.01
CA ALA A 495 -1.55 -13.05 -29.45
C ALA A 495 -2.62 -12.00 -29.79
N TYR A 496 -3.70 -11.96 -29.02
CA TYR A 496 -4.82 -11.06 -29.24
C TYR A 496 -5.63 -10.87 -27.96
N SER A 497 -6.15 -9.65 -27.76
CA SER A 497 -7.12 -9.32 -26.72
C SER A 497 -8.36 -8.71 -27.38
N ALA A 498 -9.53 -9.29 -27.12
CA ALA A 498 -10.80 -8.77 -27.62
C ALA A 498 -11.29 -7.61 -26.74
N GLN A 499 -12.20 -6.81 -27.28
CA GLN A 499 -12.88 -5.80 -26.46
C GLN A 499 -13.83 -6.48 -25.47
N PRO A 500 -13.93 -5.97 -24.23
CA PRO A 500 -14.87 -6.45 -23.23
C PRO A 500 -16.32 -6.45 -23.74
N MET A 501 -17.11 -7.46 -23.39
CA MET A 501 -18.50 -7.54 -23.83
C MET A 501 -19.42 -8.35 -22.92
N ASN A 502 -20.72 -8.33 -23.23
CA ASN A 502 -21.74 -9.09 -22.55
C ASN A 502 -22.19 -10.31 -23.37
N PHE A 503 -22.70 -11.33 -22.69
CA PHE A 503 -23.39 -12.44 -23.36
C PHE A 503 -24.67 -11.95 -24.05
N SER A 504 -24.99 -12.54 -25.21
CA SER A 504 -26.27 -12.31 -25.86
C SER A 504 -27.43 -12.73 -24.97
N GLU A 505 -28.38 -11.83 -24.68
CA GLU A 505 -29.57 -12.13 -23.86
C GLU A 505 -30.39 -13.31 -24.40
N ARG A 506 -30.35 -13.53 -25.72
CA ARG A 506 -31.18 -14.54 -26.39
C ARG A 506 -30.53 -15.92 -26.44
N SER A 507 -29.23 -15.98 -26.69
CA SER A 507 -28.50 -17.24 -26.88
C SER A 507 -27.61 -17.60 -25.69
N GLY A 508 -27.26 -16.65 -24.82
CA GLY A 508 -26.27 -16.84 -23.78
C GLY A 508 -24.83 -16.96 -24.31
N GLU A 509 -24.59 -16.51 -25.55
CA GLU A 509 -23.33 -16.68 -26.26
C GLU A 509 -22.68 -15.33 -26.58
N ALA A 510 -21.36 -15.30 -26.57
CA ALA A 510 -20.52 -14.22 -27.08
C ALA A 510 -19.56 -14.80 -28.13
N VAL A 511 -19.57 -14.22 -29.34
CA VAL A 511 -18.87 -14.76 -30.50
C VAL A 511 -17.78 -13.79 -30.94
N PHE A 512 -16.58 -14.32 -31.15
CA PHE A 512 -15.39 -13.57 -31.53
C PHE A 512 -14.73 -14.20 -32.75
N ALA A 513 -14.13 -13.35 -33.59
CA ALA A 513 -13.33 -13.81 -34.71
C ALA A 513 -12.21 -12.80 -34.99
N THR A 514 -10.98 -13.29 -35.08
CA THR A 514 -9.82 -12.45 -35.37
C THR A 514 -8.77 -13.20 -36.18
N LYS A 515 -7.91 -12.46 -36.85
CA LYS A 515 -6.75 -13.02 -37.53
C LYS A 515 -5.53 -12.84 -36.64
N ILE A 516 -4.92 -13.95 -36.21
CA ILE A 516 -3.71 -13.93 -35.39
C ILE A 516 -2.45 -14.11 -36.25
N SER A 517 -1.31 -13.63 -35.74
CA SER A 517 0.01 -13.87 -36.31
C SER A 517 0.99 -14.24 -35.19
N ILE A 518 1.80 -15.26 -35.41
CA ILE A 518 2.85 -15.69 -34.48
C ILE A 518 4.20 -15.32 -35.12
N PRO A 519 5.11 -14.65 -34.39
CA PRO A 519 6.27 -13.98 -35.00
C PRO A 519 7.41 -14.92 -35.43
N SER A 520 7.37 -16.18 -35.01
CA SER A 520 8.42 -17.17 -35.30
C SER A 520 7.86 -18.49 -35.78
N GLU A 521 8.71 -19.25 -36.49
CA GLU A 521 8.39 -20.61 -36.89
C GLU A 521 8.51 -21.57 -35.70
N GLY A 522 7.67 -22.60 -35.68
CA GLY A 522 7.63 -23.57 -34.59
C GLY A 522 6.27 -24.24 -34.42
N SER A 523 6.18 -25.12 -33.44
CA SER A 523 4.93 -25.72 -32.97
C SER A 523 4.48 -25.00 -31.71
N TYR A 524 3.22 -24.59 -31.68
CA TYR A 524 2.65 -23.78 -30.62
C TYR A 524 1.32 -24.37 -30.18
N ALA A 525 1.00 -24.24 -28.90
CA ALA A 525 -0.37 -24.41 -28.42
C ALA A 525 -1.01 -23.03 -28.32
N LEU A 526 -2.13 -22.83 -29.00
CA LEU A 526 -3.02 -21.71 -28.78
C LEU A 526 -3.97 -22.02 -27.63
N MET A 527 -4.34 -20.98 -26.90
CA MET A 527 -5.35 -21.03 -25.86
C MET A 527 -6.31 -19.86 -26.05
N ALA A 528 -7.56 -20.16 -26.39
CA ALA A 528 -8.64 -19.18 -26.28
C ALA A 528 -9.11 -19.18 -24.83
N HIS A 529 -8.98 -18.06 -24.15
CA HIS A 529 -9.25 -17.89 -22.72
C HIS A 529 -10.24 -16.74 -22.50
N ALA A 530 -11.15 -16.93 -21.55
CA ALA A 530 -12.12 -15.92 -21.15
C ALA A 530 -12.30 -15.95 -19.62
N VAL A 531 -12.45 -14.76 -19.04
CA VAL A 531 -12.74 -14.58 -17.62
C VAL A 531 -14.22 -14.19 -17.47
N VAL A 532 -14.92 -14.85 -16.54
CA VAL A 532 -16.30 -14.54 -16.19
C VAL A 532 -16.38 -14.25 -14.69
N PRO A 533 -16.76 -13.04 -14.25
CA PRO A 533 -16.92 -12.72 -12.83
C PRO A 533 -17.94 -13.65 -12.14
N ASN A 534 -17.64 -14.07 -10.90
CA ASN A 534 -18.53 -14.89 -10.06
C ASN A 534 -18.90 -14.25 -8.72
N GLY A 535 -18.49 -12.99 -8.47
CA GLY A 535 -18.77 -12.28 -7.22
C GLY A 535 -17.87 -12.74 -6.07
N ASP A 536 -17.91 -12.02 -4.94
CA ASP A 536 -17.13 -12.32 -3.73
C ASP A 536 -15.63 -12.57 -4.00
N GLY A 537 -14.99 -11.76 -4.86
CA GLY A 537 -13.57 -11.93 -5.22
C GLY A 537 -13.26 -13.23 -5.99
N MET A 538 -14.29 -13.86 -6.59
CA MET A 538 -14.14 -15.07 -7.40
C MET A 538 -14.49 -14.82 -8.87
N ARG A 539 -13.87 -15.63 -9.72
CA ARG A 539 -14.11 -15.64 -11.16
C ARG A 539 -13.98 -17.04 -11.74
N PHE A 540 -14.57 -17.24 -12.91
CA PHE A 540 -14.34 -18.40 -13.74
C PHE A 540 -13.37 -18.07 -14.87
N ASP A 541 -12.28 -18.79 -14.93
CA ASP A 541 -11.39 -18.84 -16.07
C ASP A 541 -11.81 -20.01 -16.96
N VAL A 542 -12.05 -19.77 -18.25
CA VAL A 542 -12.54 -20.79 -19.17
C VAL A 542 -11.65 -20.79 -20.39
N ALA A 543 -11.17 -21.95 -20.81
CA ALA A 543 -10.26 -22.04 -21.94
C ALA A 543 -10.53 -23.23 -22.87
N SER A 544 -10.10 -23.10 -24.11
CA SER A 544 -9.97 -24.20 -25.07
C SER A 544 -8.60 -24.11 -25.75
N LEU A 545 -8.00 -25.26 -26.04
CA LEU A 545 -6.63 -25.35 -26.54
C LEU A 545 -6.58 -25.94 -27.96
N MET A 546 -5.66 -25.45 -28.78
CA MET A 546 -5.45 -25.92 -30.16
C MET A 546 -3.97 -25.92 -30.52
N SER A 547 -3.48 -27.05 -31.02
CA SER A 547 -2.14 -27.18 -31.56
C SER A 547 -2.02 -26.55 -32.95
N MET A 548 -0.96 -25.77 -33.14
CA MET A 548 -0.66 -25.09 -34.39
C MET A 548 0.80 -25.24 -34.79
N THR A 549 1.05 -25.20 -36.10
CA THR A 549 2.40 -25.20 -36.68
C THR A 549 2.59 -23.96 -37.54
N VAL A 550 3.58 -23.13 -37.19
CA VAL A 550 3.96 -21.93 -37.93
C VAL A 550 5.18 -22.25 -38.76
N THR A 551 5.11 -22.03 -40.07
CA THR A 551 6.21 -22.25 -41.00
C THR A 551 6.82 -20.93 -41.46
N ALA A 552 8.09 -20.96 -41.90
CA ALA A 552 8.73 -19.81 -42.50
C ALA A 552 7.88 -19.22 -43.65
N SER A 553 7.92 -17.89 -43.79
CA SER A 553 7.33 -17.22 -44.95
C SER A 553 7.95 -17.80 -46.22
N SER A 554 7.13 -18.43 -47.06
CA SER A 554 7.50 -18.74 -48.43
C SER A 554 7.48 -17.43 -49.22
N ALA A 555 8.49 -16.58 -49.01
CA ALA A 555 8.84 -15.59 -50.02
C ALA A 555 8.99 -16.37 -51.33
N ALA A 556 8.11 -16.07 -52.29
CA ALA A 556 8.02 -16.77 -53.55
C ALA A 556 9.42 -17.02 -54.09
N ALA A 557 9.82 -18.29 -54.19
CA ALA A 557 10.70 -18.66 -55.27
C ALA A 557 9.92 -18.27 -56.53
N ASP A 558 10.30 -17.15 -57.15
CA ASP A 558 9.87 -16.77 -58.48
C ASP A 558 10.12 -17.99 -59.37
N THR A 559 9.07 -18.78 -59.60
CA THR A 559 9.01 -19.73 -60.70
C THR A 559 8.84 -18.90 -61.96
N SER A 560 9.93 -18.29 -62.41
CA SER A 560 10.12 -18.08 -63.84
C SER A 560 10.31 -19.46 -64.46
N ASP A 561 9.21 -20.03 -64.95
CA ASP A 561 9.27 -21.10 -65.93
C ASP A 561 10.03 -20.59 -67.16
N SER A 562 11.31 -20.89 -67.21
CA SER A 562 12.02 -21.16 -68.45
C SER A 562 13.07 -22.24 -68.19
N SER A 563 12.79 -23.43 -68.70
CA SER A 563 13.70 -24.41 -69.28
C SER A 563 15.16 -24.46 -68.80
N ASP A 564 15.58 -25.70 -68.50
CA ASP A 564 16.95 -26.25 -68.49
C ASP A 564 17.70 -26.38 -67.13
N SER A 565 17.47 -27.54 -66.50
CA SER A 565 18.50 -28.46 -65.97
C SER A 565 19.82 -27.84 -65.44
N HIS A 566 19.88 -27.55 -64.14
CA HIS A 566 21.09 -27.15 -63.40
C HIS A 566 22.03 -28.31 -63.02
N VAL A 567 22.43 -29.12 -64.01
CA VAL A 567 23.64 -29.98 -63.91
C VAL A 567 24.87 -29.28 -64.51
N GLY A 568 24.69 -28.13 -65.18
CA GLY A 568 25.76 -27.38 -65.88
C GLY A 568 26.53 -26.32 -65.07
N LEU A 569 26.06 -25.89 -63.89
CA LEU A 569 26.66 -24.74 -63.17
C LEU A 569 27.84 -25.10 -62.25
N ILE A 570 27.99 -26.38 -61.88
CA ILE A 570 29.08 -26.84 -60.99
C ILE A 570 30.37 -27.20 -61.77
N VAL A 571 30.29 -27.37 -63.10
CA VAL A 571 31.47 -27.65 -63.96
C VAL A 571 32.04 -26.38 -64.62
N GLY A 572 31.28 -25.29 -64.69
CA GLY A 572 31.70 -24.03 -65.34
C GLY A 572 32.58 -23.10 -64.48
N LEU A 573 32.50 -23.20 -63.15
CA LEU A 573 33.14 -22.25 -62.22
C LEU A 573 34.58 -22.65 -61.82
N THR A 574 34.99 -23.90 -62.09
CA THR A 574 36.35 -24.40 -61.80
C THR A 574 37.35 -24.19 -62.95
N LEU A 575 36.87 -24.02 -64.20
CA LEU A 575 37.71 -23.75 -65.38
C LEU A 575 37.95 -22.26 -65.67
N GLY A 576 37.10 -21.37 -65.16
CA GLY A 576 37.25 -19.91 -65.33
C GLY A 576 38.31 -19.27 -64.42
N CYS A 577 38.46 -19.76 -63.19
CA CYS A 577 39.40 -19.19 -62.21
C CYS A 577 40.87 -19.50 -62.52
N ALA A 578 41.19 -20.59 -63.23
CA ALA A 578 42.57 -20.92 -63.60
C ALA A 578 43.14 -19.97 -64.69
N ALA A 579 42.31 -19.53 -65.63
CA ALA A 579 42.73 -18.64 -66.72
C ALA A 579 42.98 -17.19 -66.25
N VAL A 580 42.20 -16.71 -65.29
CA VAL A 580 42.32 -15.35 -64.74
C VAL A 580 43.56 -15.21 -63.85
N VAL A 581 43.93 -16.25 -63.11
CA VAL A 581 45.13 -16.25 -62.24
C VAL A 581 46.42 -16.30 -63.08
N CYS A 582 46.46 -17.03 -64.20
CA CYS A 582 47.63 -17.04 -65.09
C CYS A 582 47.85 -15.70 -65.83
N LEU A 583 46.78 -14.98 -66.20
CA LEU A 583 46.88 -13.66 -66.84
C LEU A 583 47.29 -12.53 -65.86
N ALA A 584 46.87 -12.62 -64.60
CA ALA A 584 47.25 -11.66 -63.56
C ALA A 584 48.75 -11.75 -63.19
N VAL A 585 49.32 -12.95 -63.14
CA VAL A 585 50.75 -13.15 -62.82
C VAL A 585 51.66 -12.66 -63.96
N LEU A 586 51.26 -12.83 -65.23
CA LEU A 586 51.98 -12.29 -66.37
C LEU A 586 51.88 -10.75 -66.49
N GLY A 587 50.74 -10.16 -66.09
CA GLY A 587 50.55 -8.71 -66.05
C GLY A 587 51.38 -7.99 -64.97
N PHE A 588 51.54 -8.61 -63.80
CA PHE A 588 52.26 -7.99 -62.67
C PHE A 588 53.78 -7.94 -62.89
N VAL A 589 54.35 -8.89 -63.64
CA VAL A 589 55.79 -8.92 -63.99
C VAL A 589 56.14 -7.86 -65.05
N PHE A 590 55.20 -7.49 -65.93
CA PHE A 590 55.44 -6.48 -66.96
C PHE A 590 55.27 -5.03 -66.46
N ILE A 591 54.39 -4.80 -65.48
CA ILE A 591 54.12 -3.46 -64.92
C ILE A 591 55.18 -3.03 -63.90
N ARG A 592 55.82 -3.98 -63.18
CA ARG A 592 56.93 -3.67 -62.26
C ARG A 592 58.24 -3.27 -62.97
N ARG A 593 58.35 -3.47 -64.29
CA ARG A 593 59.56 -3.14 -65.06
C ARG A 593 59.49 -1.82 -65.83
N ARG A 594 58.38 -1.06 -65.76
CA ARG A 594 58.15 0.11 -66.65
C ARG A 594 57.64 1.40 -66.01
N ARG A 595 57.62 1.54 -64.68
CA ARG A 595 57.26 2.80 -64.01
C ARG A 595 58.19 3.16 -62.85
N ALA A 596 59.48 2.88 -63.03
CA ALA A 596 60.47 3.89 -62.68
C ALA A 596 60.36 4.96 -63.77
N GLU A 597 60.34 6.23 -63.37
CA GLU A 597 60.26 7.45 -64.19
C GLU A 597 58.85 8.02 -64.43
N ALA A 598 58.79 9.36 -64.28
CA ALA A 598 57.71 10.30 -64.62
C ALA A 598 56.66 10.63 -63.54
N THR A 599 57.15 11.40 -62.57
CA THR A 599 56.48 12.35 -61.68
C THR A 599 55.89 13.56 -62.43
N GLN A 600 54.89 14.20 -61.80
CA GLN A 600 54.49 15.63 -61.84
C GLN A 600 53.33 16.12 -62.73
N GLN A 601 52.34 16.68 -62.01
CA GLN A 601 51.56 17.92 -62.25
C GLN A 601 50.68 18.01 -63.53
N LYS A 602 49.42 18.45 -63.50
CA LYS A 602 48.81 19.54 -62.72
C LYS A 602 47.26 19.49 -62.84
N GLU A 603 46.58 19.74 -61.72
CA GLU A 603 45.31 20.49 -61.47
C GLU A 603 44.25 20.64 -62.58
N ARG A 604 42.91 20.59 -62.36
CA ARG A 604 42.13 21.30 -61.32
C ARG A 604 40.62 20.94 -61.37
N ARG A 605 40.00 20.76 -60.18
CA ARG A 605 38.61 21.12 -59.74
C ARG A 605 37.39 20.43 -60.40
N TYR A 606 36.33 19.98 -59.71
CA TYR A 606 35.83 20.08 -58.31
C TYR A 606 35.09 18.77 -57.95
N SER A 607 35.12 18.34 -56.68
CA SER A 607 34.39 17.16 -56.17
C SER A 607 33.57 17.50 -54.92
N PHE A 608 32.32 17.02 -54.93
CA PHE A 608 31.32 17.06 -53.87
C PHE A 608 31.52 15.84 -52.93
N PHE A 609 31.57 16.04 -51.61
CA PHE A 609 31.51 14.97 -50.58
C PHE A 609 30.03 14.52 -50.40
N GLY A 610 29.67 13.33 -49.93
CA GLY A 610 30.41 12.19 -49.38
C GLY A 610 29.42 11.06 -49.07
N PHE A 611 29.90 9.82 -49.18
CA PHE A 611 29.19 8.56 -48.96
C PHE A 611 29.24 8.11 -47.47
N ARG A 612 28.18 7.43 -46.97
CA ARG A 612 28.26 6.38 -45.93
C ARG A 612 28.69 5.03 -46.62
N PRO A 613 28.84 3.82 -46.00
CA PRO A 613 28.62 3.38 -44.61
C PRO A 613 29.57 2.24 -44.09
N MET A 614 29.23 1.71 -42.90
CA MET A 614 29.27 0.28 -42.44
C MET A 614 30.49 -0.39 -41.76
N SER A 615 30.22 -0.79 -40.50
CA SER A 615 30.22 -2.16 -39.92
C SER A 615 31.44 -2.78 -39.19
N ASN A 616 31.04 -3.64 -38.25
CA ASN A 616 31.67 -4.86 -37.69
C ASN A 616 32.62 -4.73 -36.48
N THR A 617 32.15 -5.08 -35.27
CA THR A 617 32.07 -6.42 -34.62
C THR A 617 33.43 -6.96 -34.19
N ASN A 618 33.55 -7.38 -32.92
CA ASN A 618 34.11 -8.67 -32.55
C ASN A 618 33.84 -9.02 -31.08
N GLU A 619 33.67 -10.31 -30.88
CA GLU A 619 33.24 -11.01 -29.68
C GLU A 619 34.35 -11.21 -28.62
N LEU A 620 33.88 -11.58 -27.42
CA LEU A 620 34.50 -12.22 -26.23
C LEU A 620 35.59 -13.29 -26.56
N PRO A 621 36.45 -13.80 -25.62
CA PRO A 621 36.10 -14.21 -24.24
C PRO A 621 37.23 -14.31 -23.14
N THR A 622 36.83 -14.79 -21.95
CA THR A 622 37.57 -15.57 -20.91
C THR A 622 38.36 -14.92 -19.74
N ASN A 623 37.87 -15.23 -18.52
CA ASN A 623 38.49 -15.84 -17.33
C ASN A 623 39.54 -15.11 -16.43
N SER A 624 39.05 -14.80 -15.20
CA SER A 624 39.59 -15.16 -13.86
C SER A 624 40.84 -14.40 -13.30
N PRO A 625 41.24 -14.61 -12.03
CA PRO A 625 40.86 -13.85 -10.83
C PRO A 625 42.07 -13.15 -10.15
N ASN A 626 41.80 -12.41 -9.05
CA ASN A 626 42.73 -11.71 -8.15
C ASN A 626 43.35 -10.40 -8.65
N SER A 627 42.90 -9.27 -8.07
CA SER A 627 43.77 -8.22 -7.51
C SER A 627 42.95 -7.31 -6.61
N ALA A 628 43.44 -7.18 -5.38
CA ALA A 628 42.92 -6.31 -4.33
C ALA A 628 43.33 -4.84 -4.55
N HIS A 629 42.58 -3.97 -3.86
CA HIS A 629 42.89 -2.58 -3.47
C HIS A 629 42.79 -1.48 -4.53
N GLY A 630 42.03 -0.44 -4.15
CA GLY A 630 42.04 0.88 -4.78
C GLY A 630 40.70 1.57 -4.52
N SER A 631 40.76 2.73 -3.91
CA SER A 631 39.72 3.38 -3.14
C SER A 631 39.54 4.77 -3.72
N ASP A 632 38.56 4.99 -4.59
CA ASP A 632 38.42 6.29 -5.23
C ASP A 632 36.92 6.64 -5.35
N GLU A 633 36.48 7.42 -4.37
CA GLU A 633 35.30 8.27 -4.42
C GLU A 633 35.29 9.11 -5.70
N SER A 634 34.24 8.94 -6.52
CA SER A 634 33.63 10.05 -7.26
C SER A 634 32.29 9.59 -7.83
N GLY A 635 31.25 9.72 -7.00
CA GLY A 635 29.88 9.69 -7.48
C GLY A 635 29.66 10.86 -8.43
N ASN A 636 29.37 10.55 -9.69
CA ASN A 636 28.86 11.53 -10.64
C ASN A 636 27.37 11.26 -10.86
N PHE A 637 26.55 12.09 -10.19
CA PHE A 637 25.11 12.16 -10.37
C PHE A 637 24.78 12.59 -11.80
N MET A 638 24.07 11.73 -12.54
CA MET A 638 23.45 12.09 -13.82
C MET A 638 22.01 12.55 -13.56
N TYR A 639 21.76 13.84 -13.76
CA TYR A 639 20.43 14.39 -13.91
C TYR A 639 19.79 13.84 -15.18
N VAL A 640 18.79 12.96 -15.04
CA VAL A 640 17.85 12.68 -16.13
C VAL A 640 16.75 13.74 -16.04
N LYS A 641 16.66 14.57 -17.09
CA LYS A 641 15.55 15.49 -17.31
C LYS A 641 14.24 14.71 -17.38
N ALA A 642 13.33 14.97 -16.44
CA ALA A 642 11.92 14.62 -16.60
C ALA A 642 11.35 15.31 -17.86
N GLN A 643 10.79 14.51 -18.75
CA GLN A 643 9.98 14.97 -19.87
C GLN A 643 8.63 15.49 -19.36
N ARG A 644 8.14 16.55 -20.00
CA ARG A 644 6.90 17.27 -19.69
C ARG A 644 5.66 16.39 -19.93
N SER A 645 4.79 16.29 -18.93
CA SER A 645 3.39 15.89 -19.12
C SER A 645 2.61 16.98 -19.87
N PRO A 646 1.75 16.63 -20.84
CA PRO A 646 0.69 17.51 -21.33
C PRO A 646 -0.58 17.29 -20.49
N MET A 647 -0.93 18.28 -19.65
CA MET A 647 -2.27 18.44 -19.09
C MET A 647 -3.13 19.19 -20.11
N ASP A 648 -4.13 18.54 -20.67
CA ASP A 648 -5.30 19.18 -21.26
C ASP A 648 -6.54 18.75 -20.46
N MET A 649 -7.04 19.67 -19.62
CA MET A 649 -8.33 19.58 -18.95
C MET A 649 -9.47 19.87 -19.93
N PRO A 650 -10.62 19.18 -19.77
CA PRO A 650 -11.92 19.80 -19.98
C PRO A 650 -12.65 20.01 -18.63
N ARG A 651 -13.13 21.24 -18.44
CA ARG A 651 -14.08 21.63 -17.39
C ARG A 651 -15.50 21.16 -17.72
N ALA A 652 -16.19 20.56 -16.74
CA ALA A 652 -17.65 20.64 -16.51
C ALA A 652 -17.96 19.90 -15.19
N SER A 653 -18.20 20.60 -14.07
CA SER A 653 -19.51 21.02 -13.52
C SER A 653 -20.30 19.93 -12.76
N SER A 654 -20.24 19.97 -11.41
CA SER A 654 -21.28 19.47 -10.50
C SER A 654 -21.23 20.32 -9.21
N LEU A 655 -22.27 21.11 -8.96
CA LEU A 655 -23.35 20.88 -7.99
C LEU A 655 -22.91 21.03 -6.53
N SER A 656 -22.94 22.29 -6.08
CA SER A 656 -22.94 22.69 -4.67
C SER A 656 -24.22 22.21 -3.97
N TYR A 657 -24.06 21.35 -2.97
CA TYR A 657 -25.10 21.05 -1.99
C TYR A 657 -24.97 22.04 -0.83
N ASP A 658 -25.99 22.91 -0.66
CA ASP A 658 -26.11 23.87 0.43
C ASP A 658 -27.17 23.38 1.43
N PRO A 659 -26.80 22.95 2.64
CA PRO A 659 -27.75 22.44 3.62
C PRO A 659 -28.50 23.54 4.41
N TYR A 660 -28.37 24.84 4.09
CA TYR A 660 -28.95 25.92 4.91
C TYR A 660 -29.89 26.89 4.19
N SER A 661 -30.51 26.49 3.08
CA SER A 661 -31.48 27.34 2.36
C SER A 661 -32.97 26.98 2.60
N ARG A 662 -33.53 27.31 3.77
CA ARG A 662 -34.72 28.21 3.87
C ARG A 662 -35.24 28.44 5.30
N ARG A 663 -35.78 29.65 5.41
CA ARG A 663 -36.22 30.43 6.57
C ARG A 663 -37.65 30.11 7.06
N SER A 664 -37.78 30.13 8.39
CA SER A 664 -38.81 30.82 9.19
C SER A 664 -40.28 30.42 9.10
N PHE A 665 -40.80 29.81 10.17
CA PHE A 665 -42.11 30.12 10.74
C PHE A 665 -42.06 30.10 12.28
N VAL A 666 -42.09 31.32 12.84
CA VAL A 666 -42.84 31.83 14.01
C VAL A 666 -42.83 31.06 15.35
N GLU A 667 -42.43 31.81 16.39
CA GLU A 667 -42.61 31.58 17.83
C GLU A 667 -43.99 31.03 18.23
N ALA A 668 -44.00 30.04 19.12
CA ALA A 668 -45.05 29.91 20.12
C ALA A 668 -44.53 29.18 21.37
N ASN A 669 -44.81 29.83 22.49
CA ASN A 669 -44.50 29.51 23.87
C ASN A 669 -45.37 28.36 24.42
N GLU A 670 -44.92 27.76 25.53
CA GLU A 670 -45.69 27.02 26.55
C GLU A 670 -46.36 25.65 26.26
N SER A 671 -45.79 24.63 26.93
CA SER A 671 -46.47 23.61 27.76
C SER A 671 -47.35 22.50 27.15
N SER A 672 -47.18 21.32 27.76
CA SER A 672 -48.07 20.16 27.82
C SER A 672 -48.02 19.15 26.66
N GLY A 673 -47.91 17.87 27.04
CA GLY A 673 -47.55 16.75 26.17
C GLY A 673 -48.72 16.05 25.52
N TYR A 674 -48.41 15.03 24.71
CA TYR A 674 -49.20 13.81 24.48
C TYR A 674 -48.32 12.78 23.74
N SER A 675 -48.43 11.52 24.18
CA SER A 675 -47.94 10.31 23.53
C SER A 675 -48.82 9.89 22.36
N PHE A 676 -48.27 9.17 21.37
CA PHE A 676 -49.05 8.28 20.51
C PHE A 676 -48.22 7.12 19.96
N THR A 677 -48.80 5.92 20.08
CA THR A 677 -48.44 4.66 19.42
C THR A 677 -49.57 4.24 18.49
N PHE A 678 -49.26 3.72 17.29
CA PHE A 678 -50.06 2.77 16.48
C PHE A 678 -49.06 2.08 15.51
N SER A 679 -48.77 0.77 15.57
CA SER A 679 -49.53 -0.43 15.16
C SER A 679 -49.57 -0.68 13.63
N ASP A 680 -48.68 -1.56 13.15
CA ASP A 680 -48.79 -2.74 12.24
C ASP A 680 -49.67 -2.73 10.96
N PRO A 681 -49.34 -3.48 9.86
CA PRO A 681 -48.96 -4.91 9.95
C PRO A 681 -47.97 -5.50 8.92
N GLU A 682 -47.36 -6.62 9.34
CA GLU A 682 -46.56 -7.57 8.56
C GLU A 682 -47.40 -8.82 8.20
N PRO A 683 -47.17 -9.51 7.08
CA PRO A 683 -47.95 -10.70 6.69
C PRO A 683 -47.43 -11.99 7.36
N THR A 684 -48.37 -12.82 7.80
CA THR A 684 -48.14 -14.11 8.46
C THR A 684 -47.97 -15.26 7.47
N TYR A 685 -47.03 -16.18 7.74
CA TYR A 685 -47.21 -17.63 7.50
C TYR A 685 -46.74 -18.43 8.73
N PRO A 686 -47.37 -19.59 9.02
CA PRO A 686 -47.46 -20.12 10.37
C PRO A 686 -46.33 -21.07 10.76
N SER A 687 -45.95 -21.01 12.04
CA SER A 687 -45.16 -22.02 12.73
C SER A 687 -45.98 -23.28 12.99
N SER A 688 -45.39 -24.43 12.69
CA SER A 688 -45.77 -25.71 13.29
C SER A 688 -44.99 -25.85 14.58
N ASN A 689 -45.69 -25.93 15.71
CA ASN A 689 -45.13 -26.62 16.86
C ASN A 689 -46.20 -27.28 17.70
N GLU A 690 -45.76 -28.40 18.25
CA GLU A 690 -46.13 -28.94 19.54
C GLU A 690 -47.05 -30.15 19.70
N ARG A 691 -46.61 -30.84 20.74
CA ARG A 691 -46.84 -32.16 21.25
C ARG A 691 -48.04 -32.10 22.19
N THR A 692 -48.58 -33.30 22.46
CA THR A 692 -49.35 -33.67 23.67
C THR A 692 -50.83 -33.27 23.77
N SER A 693 -51.66 -34.24 23.38
CA SER A 693 -52.57 -34.99 24.26
C SER A 693 -53.64 -34.27 25.09
N GLN A 694 -54.89 -34.64 24.73
CA GLN A 694 -56.04 -34.97 25.61
C GLN A 694 -56.49 -33.87 26.59
N THR A 695 -57.75 -33.42 26.57
CA THR A 695 -58.91 -34.24 26.93
C THR A 695 -60.20 -33.48 26.57
N GLN A 696 -61.21 -34.24 26.14
CA GLN A 696 -62.60 -33.85 25.90
C GLN A 696 -63.25 -33.13 27.10
N LEU A 697 -64.16 -32.17 26.86
CA LEU A 697 -65.59 -32.34 27.15
C LEU A 697 -66.45 -31.14 26.64
N THR A 698 -67.38 -31.48 25.72
CA THR A 698 -68.80 -31.07 25.67
C THR A 698 -69.26 -29.59 25.62
N THR A 699 -69.86 -29.27 24.45
CA THR A 699 -71.18 -28.66 24.20
C THR A 699 -71.57 -27.35 24.89
N ALA A 700 -71.77 -26.28 24.09
CA ALA A 700 -73.08 -25.83 23.60
C ALA A 700 -73.10 -24.30 23.31
N THR A 701 -73.61 -23.97 22.14
CA THR A 701 -74.13 -22.68 21.63
C THR A 701 -75.04 -21.94 22.64
N PRO A 702 -75.25 -20.60 22.54
CA PRO A 702 -75.85 -19.88 21.39
C PRO A 702 -75.14 -18.57 20.99
N GLN A 703 -75.08 -18.21 19.70
CA GLN A 703 -75.95 -17.21 19.03
C GLN A 703 -76.18 -15.89 19.79
N PHE A 704 -75.52 -14.82 19.34
CA PHE A 704 -76.14 -13.68 18.64
C PHE A 704 -75.14 -13.10 17.64
#